data_AF-A0A7Y2JZ39-F1
#
_entry.id   AF-A0A7Y2JZ39-F1
#
_cell.length_a   1.000
_cell.length_b   1.000
_cell.length_c   1.000
_cell.angle_alpha   90.00
_cell.angle_beta   90.00
_cell.angle_gamma   90.00
#
_symmetry.space_group_name_H-M   'P 1'
#
loop_
_entity.id
_entity.type
_entity.pdbx_description
1 polymer ?
#
loop_
_entity_poly.entity_id
_entity_poly.type
_entity_poly.pdbx_seq_one_letter_code
_entity_poly.pdbx_strand_id
1 'polypeptide(L)'
;MTQHIDKALPPGTPVGLGVLGPLRPFLAFLRRHLALLLLWPAIALGAAALLWGGVLLDLRHELHDRKAELEQQVDAYTRSLVIRTRRSIGDTDRLLQLLRHNWSASGQRIDLAGTIEAGIFSQQHIAAVAIIGRNGMVLTSSHPSAVGQDFSDKAYFIAQQRAGADLLHISTPLDGQLSNREVIVFSRPLWAPDRRFDGIVLVSVHPSFFTQHYAEPILRDFGMVGVIGDDGVVRATRAGNVVHASRTPFLRAALPASPAVGVARFEGERWFADGHTRVTGWQRMPDYGLVGIVGVDEYSAMAAFRAHRQAALDNAWWNTLWLALAALAATSLYLHARWKQHQIEAIRSTYRLATEDAGEGFFINRPLRDLHGAVRDFEIVDCNQYGADMFGKGPRELIGHRLSEFYQGKLFKAACARLGEALDTGLHDSEIQVTAPNQLLKPKWIRYKAVRAGDDLAVTIRDISEAKAHLSELELRSNSDALTGLPNRHWIQHYLPQAIEAARSGGRGLAVLFIDLDGFKTVNDALGHAAGDELLRTVGKRLKLAVRPRDHVVRLGGDEFVVVLEHVDSPAGVEHVAGRVLEAFHNGFHLQHSTHVLGASIGISLFPEHGDDAQTLLKNADIAMYSVKTDGKGSFRFFQARFFEAIRTRLETELELRSALDLQQFVVHYQPRVDLAAGTASSMEALVRWDRPGKGLVGPDSFIALAEETGLIVQLGEQVVDSVCRQLAHWARDGAVLVPVSVNISPRQFSQCDVPALFRSASLRHGIDPSLLEIEVTESSMMQEGIGESDVFRQLRGLGIKLCIDDFGTGYSSLSQLQKLRFDVLKIDRAFVLRIEHPDGDTLIASMIAMAHALGMRVVAEGVESIRQMQLLKTLGCDEGQGYYFSRPVAPGERQPVAAHAFP
;
A
#
# COMPACT_ATOMS: atom_id res chain seq x y z
N MET A 1 -13.61 -50.43 57.99
CA MET A 1 -12.61 -51.44 57.54
C MET A 1 -12.25 -51.10 56.10
N THR A 2 -11.16 -50.36 55.85
CA THR A 2 -9.80 -50.89 55.58
C THR A 2 -9.80 -51.76 54.31
N GLN A 3 -9.08 -51.53 53.20
CA GLN A 3 -7.77 -50.93 52.89
C GLN A 3 -7.72 -50.76 51.33
N HIS A 4 -7.28 -49.64 50.74
CA HIS A 4 -5.91 -49.32 50.25
C HIS A 4 -5.44 -50.20 49.05
N ILE A 5 -4.91 -49.76 47.88
CA ILE A 5 -3.95 -48.68 47.54
C ILE A 5 -3.88 -48.37 46.01
N ASP A 6 -3.77 -47.06 45.71
CA ASP A 6 -3.01 -46.27 44.70
C ASP A 6 -2.65 -46.74 43.27
N LYS A 7 -2.85 -45.80 42.30
CA LYS A 7 -1.75 -44.93 41.81
C LYS A 7 -2.20 -43.74 40.94
N ALA A 8 -2.03 -42.55 41.51
CA ALA A 8 -1.49 -41.29 40.97
C ALA A 8 -1.87 -40.79 39.55
N LEU A 9 -2.75 -39.77 39.53
CA LEU A 9 -2.72 -38.67 38.56
C LEU A 9 -1.65 -37.63 38.96
N PRO A 10 -0.83 -37.11 38.04
CA PRO A 10 -0.10 -35.86 38.27
C PRO A 10 -1.01 -34.64 37.99
N PRO A 11 -0.92 -33.55 38.79
CA PRO A 11 -1.77 -32.37 38.65
C PRO A 11 -1.14 -31.32 37.72
N GLY A 12 -2.01 -30.56 37.04
CA GLY A 12 -1.74 -29.18 36.62
C GLY A 12 -1.11 -28.97 35.25
N THR A 13 -1.95 -28.87 34.22
CA THR A 13 -1.68 -27.98 33.08
C THR A 13 -2.73 -26.87 33.06
N PRO A 14 -2.33 -25.59 33.13
CA PRO A 14 -3.28 -24.48 33.07
C PRO A 14 -3.83 -24.38 31.66
N VAL A 15 -5.15 -24.19 31.57
CA VAL A 15 -5.82 -23.65 30.40
C VAL A 15 -5.20 -22.29 30.10
N GLY A 16 -4.44 -22.20 29.01
CA GLY A 16 -3.76 -20.98 28.57
C GLY A 16 -3.73 -20.90 27.05
N LEU A 17 -4.66 -20.11 26.51
CA LEU A 17 -4.67 -19.46 25.19
C LEU A 17 -3.70 -20.03 24.14
N GLY A 18 -4.27 -20.79 23.20
CA GLY A 18 -3.61 -21.21 21.98
C GLY A 18 -3.33 -20.04 21.04
N VAL A 19 -2.11 -19.50 21.11
CA VAL A 19 -1.46 -18.75 20.00
C VAL A 19 0.05 -19.05 19.89
N LEU A 20 0.68 -19.71 20.89
CA LEU A 20 2.14 -19.92 20.95
C LEU A 20 2.60 -21.38 20.73
N GLY A 21 1.77 -22.24 20.16
CA GLY A 21 2.10 -23.64 19.84
C GLY A 21 3.33 -23.82 18.93
N PRO A 22 3.46 -23.09 17.79
CA PRO A 22 4.59 -23.26 16.86
C PRO A 22 5.86 -22.49 17.25
N LEU A 23 5.79 -21.58 18.23
CA LEU A 23 6.90 -20.68 18.60
C LEU A 23 7.79 -21.20 19.73
N ARG A 24 7.33 -22.18 20.52
CA ARG A 24 8.12 -22.78 21.61
C ARG A 24 9.48 -23.36 21.17
N PRO A 25 9.61 -24.13 20.07
CA PRO A 25 10.91 -24.64 19.63
C PRO A 25 11.83 -23.51 19.13
N PHE A 26 11.27 -22.50 18.44
CA PHE A 26 12.02 -21.33 17.99
C PHE A 26 12.56 -20.49 19.15
N LEU A 27 11.77 -20.29 20.20
CA LEU A 27 12.18 -19.57 21.41
C LEU A 27 13.24 -20.32 22.22
N ALA A 28 13.16 -21.65 22.28
CA ALA A 28 14.18 -22.48 22.93
C ALA A 28 15.52 -22.46 22.15
N PHE A 29 15.45 -22.47 20.82
CA PHE A 29 16.61 -22.27 19.94
C PHE A 29 17.24 -20.89 20.12
N LEU A 30 16.43 -19.82 20.14
CA LEU A 30 16.89 -18.44 20.35
C LEU A 30 17.64 -18.30 21.68
N ARG A 31 17.12 -18.91 22.75
CA ARG A 31 17.77 -18.89 24.08
C ARG A 31 19.14 -19.55 24.08
N ARG A 32 19.34 -20.63 23.32
CA ARG A 32 20.65 -21.32 23.22
C ARG A 32 21.67 -20.53 22.39
N HIS A 33 21.23 -19.66 21.50
CA HIS A 33 22.11 -18.86 20.63
C HIS A 33 22.14 -17.37 20.98
N LEU A 34 21.63 -16.98 22.15
CA LEU A 34 21.46 -15.58 22.57
C LEU A 34 22.78 -14.77 22.57
N ALA A 35 23.88 -15.38 23.00
CA ALA A 35 25.19 -14.73 23.02
C ALA A 35 25.71 -14.39 21.61
N LEU A 36 25.34 -15.19 20.60
CA LEU A 36 25.75 -14.99 19.21
C LEU A 36 24.84 -13.98 18.48
N LEU A 37 23.59 -13.83 18.94
CA LEU A 37 22.65 -12.81 18.43
C LEU A 37 23.08 -11.39 18.78
N LEU A 38 23.77 -11.21 19.90
CA LEU A 38 24.25 -9.92 20.35
C LEU A 38 25.59 -9.52 19.72
N LEU A 39 26.27 -10.44 19.02
CA LEU A 39 27.59 -10.19 18.46
C LEU A 39 27.59 -9.09 17.40
N TRP A 40 26.71 -9.17 16.41
CA TRP A 40 26.63 -8.18 15.33
C TRP A 40 26.15 -6.80 15.81
N PRO A 41 25.11 -6.70 16.67
CA PRO A 41 24.77 -5.43 17.32
C PRO A 41 25.93 -4.85 18.13
N ALA A 42 26.68 -5.67 18.87
CA ALA A 42 27.83 -5.19 19.65
C ALA A 42 28.96 -4.66 18.76
N ILE A 43 29.26 -5.34 17.64
CA ILE A 43 30.24 -4.88 16.65
C ILE A 43 29.80 -3.54 16.03
N ALA A 44 28.53 -3.41 15.64
CA ALA A 44 28.01 -2.17 15.07
C ALA A 44 28.00 -1.02 16.10
N LEU A 45 27.71 -1.30 17.36
CA LEU A 45 27.79 -0.31 18.43
C LEU A 45 29.23 0.14 18.67
N GLY A 46 30.20 -0.78 18.64
CA GLY A 46 31.63 -0.45 18.70
C GLY A 46 32.09 0.40 17.51
N ALA A 47 31.68 0.06 16.29
CA ALA A 47 31.98 0.84 15.09
C ALA A 47 31.34 2.24 15.12
N ALA A 48 30.10 2.34 15.58
CA ALA A 48 29.43 3.62 15.77
C ALA A 48 30.15 4.47 16.82
N ALA A 49 30.57 3.88 17.95
CA ALA A 49 31.32 4.60 18.98
C ALA A 49 32.66 5.14 18.45
N LEU A 50 33.38 4.37 17.63
CA LEU A 50 34.61 4.83 16.97
C LEU A 50 34.35 5.96 15.97
N LEU A 51 33.29 5.84 15.16
CA LEU A 51 32.88 6.86 14.20
C LEU A 51 32.52 8.17 14.90
N TRP A 52 31.67 8.12 15.91
CA TRP A 52 31.31 9.29 16.72
C TRP A 52 32.52 9.89 17.45
N GLY A 53 33.39 9.03 18.00
CA GLY A 53 34.64 9.47 18.62
C GLY A 53 35.53 10.25 17.65
N GLY A 54 35.71 9.74 16.42
CA GLY A 54 36.49 10.39 15.37
C GLY A 54 35.89 11.74 14.96
N VAL A 55 34.60 11.78 14.63
CA VAL A 55 33.91 13.02 14.24
C VAL A 55 33.96 14.09 15.33
N LEU A 56 33.73 13.70 16.59
CA LEU A 56 33.75 14.65 17.71
C LEU A 56 35.16 15.15 18.02
N LEU A 57 36.19 14.33 17.84
CA LEU A 57 37.59 14.76 17.98
C LEU A 57 37.96 15.73 16.87
N ASP A 58 37.61 15.43 15.62
CA ASP A 58 37.90 16.28 14.46
C ASP A 58 37.25 17.66 14.61
N LEU A 59 35.95 17.70 14.93
CA LEU A 59 35.22 18.95 15.18
C LEU A 59 35.80 19.77 16.36
N ARG A 60 36.40 19.11 17.36
CA ARG A 60 37.06 19.81 18.48
C ARG A 60 38.37 20.44 18.05
N HIS A 61 39.17 19.75 17.22
CA HIS A 61 40.42 20.30 16.67
C HIS A 61 40.11 21.48 15.77
N GLU A 62 39.17 21.32 14.83
CA GLU A 62 38.79 22.39 13.93
C GLU A 62 38.23 23.62 14.68
N LEU A 63 37.42 23.41 15.73
CA LEU A 63 36.94 24.51 16.57
C LEU A 63 38.08 25.28 17.24
N HIS A 64 39.11 24.56 17.72
CA HIS A 64 40.27 25.19 18.36
C HIS A 64 41.08 25.98 17.33
N ASP A 65 41.34 25.40 16.16
CA ASP A 65 42.08 26.04 15.08
C ASP A 65 41.37 27.29 14.56
N ARG A 66 40.05 27.22 14.35
CA ARG A 66 39.25 28.37 13.88
C ARG A 66 39.17 29.49 14.90
N LYS A 67 39.12 29.17 16.20
CA LYS A 67 39.21 30.19 17.25
C LYS A 67 40.57 30.87 17.28
N ALA A 68 41.66 30.10 17.20
CA ALA A 68 43.01 30.63 17.14
C ALA A 68 43.23 31.51 15.90
N GLU A 69 42.74 31.08 14.74
CA GLU A 69 42.78 31.86 13.49
C GLU A 69 42.01 33.17 13.62
N LEU A 70 40.80 33.14 14.21
CA LEU A 70 40.01 34.34 14.45
C LEU A 70 40.73 35.33 15.40
N GLU A 71 41.33 34.84 16.49
CA GLU A 71 42.11 35.68 17.40
C GLU A 71 43.32 36.32 16.69
N GLN A 72 44.02 35.56 15.84
CA GLN A 72 45.15 36.06 15.05
C GLN A 72 44.70 37.12 14.02
N GLN A 73 43.56 36.90 13.37
CA GLN A 73 42.97 37.88 12.44
C GLN A 73 42.58 39.18 13.16
N VAL A 74 41.95 39.07 14.34
CA VAL A 74 41.58 40.23 15.16
C VAL A 74 42.81 41.00 15.65
N ASP A 75 43.88 40.32 16.06
CA ASP A 75 45.16 40.97 16.41
C ASP A 75 45.73 41.73 15.20
N ALA A 76 45.76 41.11 14.02
CA ALA A 76 46.25 41.76 12.80
C ALA A 76 45.43 43.01 12.42
N TYR A 77 44.11 42.94 12.53
CA TYR A 77 43.22 44.09 12.32
C TYR A 77 43.45 45.20 13.35
N THR A 78 43.63 44.84 14.62
CA THR A 78 43.91 45.79 15.71
C THR A 78 45.22 46.54 15.47
N ARG A 79 46.29 45.82 15.10
CA ARG A 79 47.59 46.43 14.74
C ARG A 79 47.45 47.37 13.54
N SER A 80 46.70 46.97 12.52
CA SER A 80 46.42 47.81 11.35
C SER A 80 45.68 49.09 11.73
N LEU A 81 44.67 48.99 12.61
CA LEU A 81 43.94 50.14 13.15
C LEU A 81 44.88 51.11 13.87
N VAL A 82 45.73 50.60 14.76
CA VAL A 82 46.67 51.42 15.52
C VAL A 82 47.69 52.10 14.62
N ILE A 83 48.28 51.38 13.65
CA ILE A 83 49.25 51.96 12.70
C ILE A 83 48.60 53.09 11.89
N ARG A 84 47.37 52.90 11.40
CA ARG A 84 46.63 53.91 10.65
C ARG A 84 46.27 55.11 11.51
N THR A 85 45.77 54.88 12.72
CA THR A 85 45.39 55.95 13.66
C THR A 85 46.60 56.80 14.02
N ARG A 86 47.74 56.17 14.37
CA ARG A 86 49.00 56.87 14.63
C ARG A 86 49.46 57.70 13.43
N ARG A 87 49.32 57.17 12.21
CA ARG A 87 49.65 57.92 10.98
C ARG A 87 48.73 59.14 10.80
N SER A 88 47.41 58.95 10.91
CA SER A 88 46.43 60.04 10.77
C SER A 88 46.63 61.13 11.82
N ILE A 89 46.90 60.77 13.08
CA ILE A 89 47.24 61.74 14.13
C ILE A 89 48.54 62.48 13.79
N GLY A 90 49.57 61.76 13.33
CA GLY A 90 50.84 62.36 12.91
C GLY A 90 50.70 63.32 11.73
N ASP A 91 49.84 63.01 10.76
CA ASP A 91 49.57 63.90 9.62
C ASP A 91 48.80 65.16 10.05
N THR A 92 47.82 65.03 10.94
CA THR A 92 47.16 66.19 11.57
C THR A 92 48.13 67.03 12.40
N ASP A 93 49.06 66.38 13.10
CA ASP A 93 50.08 67.06 13.89
C ASP A 93 51.04 67.88 13.02
N ARG A 94 51.50 67.31 11.89
CA ARG A 94 52.29 68.04 10.89
C ARG A 94 51.54 69.23 10.31
N LEU A 95 50.24 69.08 10.07
CA LEU A 95 49.39 70.17 9.58
C LEU A 95 49.28 71.30 10.61
N LEU A 96 49.10 70.99 11.90
CA LEU A 96 49.13 71.99 12.98
C LEU A 96 50.47 72.72 13.06
N GLN A 97 51.59 71.99 12.94
CA GLN A 97 52.92 72.57 12.96
C GLN A 97 53.18 73.46 11.73
N LEU A 98 52.71 73.06 10.55
CA LEU A 98 52.78 73.85 9.31
C LEU A 98 51.99 75.15 9.44
N LEU A 99 50.75 75.07 9.95
CA LEU A 99 49.91 76.24 10.21
C LEU A 99 50.58 77.21 11.19
N ARG A 100 51.16 76.68 12.27
CA ARG A 100 51.94 77.47 13.23
C ARG A 100 53.15 78.14 12.57
N HIS A 101 53.91 77.41 11.76
CA HIS A 101 55.08 77.95 11.08
C HIS A 101 54.69 79.09 10.15
N ASN A 102 53.66 78.88 9.32
CA ASN A 102 53.16 79.90 8.41
C ASN A 102 52.64 81.12 9.19
N TRP A 103 51.96 80.92 10.31
CA TRP A 103 51.42 82.01 11.15
C TRP A 103 52.53 82.93 11.66
N SER A 104 53.62 82.33 12.14
CA SER A 104 54.81 83.08 12.57
C SER A 104 55.53 83.76 11.40
N ALA A 105 55.69 83.07 10.26
CA ALA A 105 56.39 83.59 9.09
C ALA A 105 55.66 84.76 8.40
N SER A 106 54.33 84.78 8.43
CA SER A 106 53.48 85.83 7.83
C SER A 106 53.25 87.04 8.74
N GLY A 107 53.84 87.08 9.94
CA GLY A 107 53.61 88.15 10.90
C GLY A 107 52.17 88.20 11.40
N GLN A 108 51.54 87.04 11.65
CA GLN A 108 50.19 86.90 12.22
C GLN A 108 49.06 87.42 11.29
N ARG A 109 49.19 87.22 9.97
CA ARG A 109 48.23 87.73 8.96
C ARG A 109 47.62 86.65 8.06
N ILE A 110 47.61 85.38 8.48
CA ILE A 110 47.03 84.31 7.66
C ILE A 110 45.51 84.42 7.60
N ASP A 111 44.99 84.47 6.37
CA ASP A 111 43.58 84.25 6.10
C ASP A 111 43.27 82.76 5.89
N LEU A 112 42.75 82.11 6.93
CA LEU A 112 42.33 80.71 6.86
C LEU A 112 40.99 80.52 6.13
N ALA A 113 40.19 81.57 5.98
CA ALA A 113 38.93 81.51 5.23
C ALA A 113 39.20 81.33 3.73
N GLY A 114 40.08 82.15 3.15
CA GLY A 114 40.51 82.02 1.76
C GLY A 114 41.28 80.72 1.45
N THR A 115 41.87 80.08 2.46
CA THR A 115 42.58 78.80 2.30
C THR A 115 41.64 77.62 2.04
N ILE A 116 40.37 77.69 2.50
CA ILE A 116 39.32 76.73 2.13
C ILE A 116 38.84 76.96 0.70
N GLU A 117 38.65 78.21 0.26
CA GLU A 117 38.21 78.54 -1.10
C GLU A 117 39.22 78.08 -2.17
N ALA A 118 40.51 78.05 -1.81
CA ALA A 118 41.59 77.51 -2.65
C ALA A 118 41.67 75.97 -2.68
N GLY A 119 40.80 75.26 -1.95
CA GLY A 119 40.73 73.79 -1.93
C GLY A 119 41.88 73.08 -1.21
N ILE A 120 42.67 73.80 -0.41
CA ILE A 120 43.89 73.27 0.23
C ILE A 120 43.55 72.29 1.38
N PHE A 121 42.35 72.42 1.98
CA PHE A 121 41.84 71.49 2.99
C PHE A 121 40.68 70.67 2.43
N SER A 122 40.78 69.34 2.46
CA SER A 122 39.67 68.46 2.13
C SER A 122 38.56 68.58 3.19
N GLN A 123 37.40 69.10 2.79
CA GLN A 123 36.25 69.35 3.68
C GLN A 123 35.57 68.08 4.21
N GLN A 124 35.95 66.88 3.77
CA GLN A 124 35.20 65.68 4.14
C GLN A 124 35.34 65.30 5.64
N HIS A 125 36.45 65.65 6.31
CA HIS A 125 36.73 65.18 7.69
C HIS A 125 37.20 66.23 8.67
N ILE A 126 37.79 67.32 8.18
CA ILE A 126 38.17 68.46 9.00
C ILE A 126 36.92 69.32 9.15
N ALA A 127 36.43 69.42 10.39
CA ALA A 127 35.26 70.23 10.71
C ALA A 127 35.60 71.72 10.70
N ALA A 128 36.75 72.12 11.24
CA ALA A 128 37.24 73.50 11.25
C ALA A 128 38.73 73.58 11.57
N VAL A 129 39.41 74.58 11.04
CA VAL A 129 40.77 74.98 11.43
C VAL A 129 40.71 76.40 11.99
N ALA A 130 41.40 76.67 13.09
CA ALA A 130 41.40 78.01 13.69
C ALA A 130 42.71 78.32 14.45
N ILE A 131 42.99 79.62 14.56
CA ILE A 131 44.03 80.18 15.42
C ILE A 131 43.32 81.07 16.44
N ILE A 132 43.58 80.80 17.71
CA ILE A 132 42.98 81.50 18.85
C ILE A 132 44.09 82.22 19.59
N GLY A 133 43.91 83.50 19.89
CA GLY A 133 44.89 84.33 20.59
C GLY A 133 44.96 84.05 22.09
N ARG A 134 45.94 84.66 22.76
CA ARG A 134 46.17 84.53 24.22
C ARG A 134 44.97 84.87 25.11
N ASN A 135 44.06 85.72 24.63
CA ASN A 135 42.85 86.15 25.33
C ASN A 135 41.66 85.22 25.08
N GLY A 136 41.85 84.11 24.34
CA GLY A 136 40.79 83.18 23.99
C GLY A 136 39.99 83.58 22.74
N MET A 137 40.29 84.72 22.13
CA MET A 137 39.54 85.18 20.95
C MET A 137 40.04 84.51 19.67
N VAL A 138 39.13 84.04 18.82
CA VAL A 138 39.47 83.49 17.51
C VAL A 138 40.00 84.60 16.60
N LEU A 139 41.26 84.48 16.16
CA LEU A 139 41.93 85.47 15.32
C LEU A 139 41.68 85.22 13.83
N THR A 140 41.69 83.95 13.43
CA THR A 140 41.41 83.52 12.05
C THR A 140 40.87 82.10 12.08
N SER A 141 39.92 81.79 11.21
CA SER A 141 39.29 80.47 11.14
C SER A 141 38.86 80.17 9.72
N SER A 142 38.82 78.88 9.43
CA SER A 142 38.22 78.31 8.24
C SER A 142 36.69 78.49 8.21
N HIS A 143 36.06 78.86 9.33
CA HIS A 143 34.67 79.33 9.40
C HIS A 143 34.66 80.83 9.75
N PRO A 144 34.39 81.74 8.80
CA PRO A 144 34.48 83.18 9.02
C PRO A 144 33.60 83.70 10.17
N SER A 145 32.45 83.06 10.42
CA SER A 145 31.52 83.40 11.50
C SER A 145 32.09 83.22 12.91
N ALA A 146 33.19 82.48 13.03
CA ALA A 146 33.84 82.20 14.30
C ALA A 146 34.84 83.28 14.74
N VAL A 147 35.31 84.11 13.80
CA VAL A 147 36.33 85.13 14.09
C VAL A 147 35.77 86.14 15.09
N GLY A 148 36.52 86.42 16.17
CA GLY A 148 36.08 87.31 17.25
C GLY A 148 35.15 86.68 18.29
N GLN A 149 34.91 85.36 18.27
CA GLN A 149 34.26 84.66 19.38
C GLN A 149 35.27 84.26 20.47
N ASP A 150 34.82 84.14 21.72
CA ASP A 150 35.63 83.75 22.88
C ASP A 150 35.56 82.24 23.14
N PHE A 151 36.75 81.63 23.25
CA PHE A 151 36.99 80.20 23.46
C PHE A 151 37.92 79.96 24.67
N SER A 152 38.15 80.97 25.51
CA SER A 152 39.01 80.87 26.71
C SER A 152 38.52 79.85 27.74
N ASP A 153 37.22 79.56 27.77
CA ASP A 153 36.56 78.62 28.67
C ASP A 153 36.69 77.15 28.24
N LYS A 154 37.20 76.88 27.02
CA LYS A 154 37.22 75.52 26.47
C LYS A 154 38.33 74.66 27.06
N ALA A 155 37.99 73.40 27.33
CA ALA A 155 38.90 72.43 27.94
C ALA A 155 40.23 72.28 27.17
N TYR A 156 40.20 72.27 25.84
CA TYR A 156 41.41 72.17 25.02
C TYR A 156 42.28 73.45 25.05
N PHE A 157 41.68 74.63 25.22
CA PHE A 157 42.41 75.89 25.36
C PHE A 157 43.08 75.96 26.73
N ILE A 158 42.34 75.66 27.80
CA ILE A 158 42.84 75.61 29.18
C ILE A 158 43.94 74.55 29.32
N ALA A 159 43.76 73.36 28.73
CA ALA A 159 44.76 72.29 28.74
C ALA A 159 46.09 72.78 28.17
N GLN A 160 46.03 73.56 27.09
CA GLN A 160 47.21 74.01 26.34
C GLN A 160 47.90 75.20 27.05
N GLN A 161 47.11 76.09 27.64
CA GLN A 161 47.60 77.18 28.50
C GLN A 161 48.33 76.63 29.74
N ARG A 162 47.83 75.52 30.32
CA ARG A 162 48.41 74.89 31.52
C ARG A 162 49.59 73.95 31.23
N ALA A 163 49.64 73.35 30.05
CA ALA A 163 50.66 72.35 29.71
C ALA A 163 52.10 72.90 29.80
N GLY A 164 52.31 74.18 29.50
CA GLY A 164 53.62 74.83 29.58
C GLY A 164 54.69 74.25 28.63
N ALA A 165 54.31 73.31 27.77
CA ALA A 165 55.18 72.56 26.87
C ALA A 165 54.53 72.40 25.49
N ASP A 166 55.33 72.20 24.44
CA ASP A 166 54.85 72.04 23.06
C ASP A 166 54.35 70.60 22.79
N LEU A 167 53.24 70.24 23.42
CA LEU A 167 52.61 68.92 23.27
C LEU A 167 51.32 69.01 22.45
N LEU A 168 51.08 67.99 21.62
CA LEU A 168 49.80 67.82 20.95
C LEU A 168 48.75 67.44 21.99
N HIS A 169 47.64 68.18 22.02
CA HIS A 169 46.48 67.82 22.84
C HIS A 169 45.33 67.36 21.96
N ILE A 170 44.78 66.18 22.27
CA ILE A 170 43.61 65.58 21.61
C ILE A 170 42.46 65.60 22.62
N SER A 171 41.42 66.36 22.34
CA SER A 171 40.28 66.49 23.25
C SER A 171 39.44 65.21 23.34
N THR A 172 38.61 65.10 24.38
CA THR A 172 37.41 64.25 24.33
C THR A 172 36.44 64.81 23.27
N PRO A 173 35.49 64.01 22.76
CA PRO A 173 34.44 64.53 21.90
C PRO A 173 33.65 65.65 22.61
N LEU A 174 33.40 66.76 21.91
CA LEU A 174 32.65 67.91 22.40
C LEU A 174 31.81 68.53 21.29
N ASP A 175 30.77 69.29 21.65
CA ASP A 175 29.96 70.01 20.66
C ASP A 175 30.79 71.11 19.99
N GLY A 176 31.03 70.95 18.69
CA GLY A 176 31.78 71.92 17.92
C GLY A 176 30.98 73.21 17.75
N GLN A 177 31.36 74.27 18.45
CA GLN A 177 30.77 75.60 18.27
C GLN A 177 30.99 76.16 16.85
N LEU A 178 32.00 75.63 16.15
CA LEU A 178 32.33 75.99 14.76
C LEU A 178 31.55 75.19 13.72
N SER A 179 31.06 73.98 14.05
CA SER A 179 30.49 73.02 13.09
C SER A 179 29.09 72.49 13.45
N ASN A 180 28.56 72.86 14.62
CA ASN A 180 27.30 72.42 15.20
C ASN A 180 27.11 70.88 15.24
N ARG A 181 28.21 70.14 15.28
CA ARG A 181 28.30 68.68 15.38
C ARG A 181 29.36 68.31 16.39
N GLU A 182 29.31 67.10 16.92
CA GLU A 182 30.36 66.60 17.79
C GLU A 182 31.70 66.53 17.03
N VAL A 183 32.75 67.06 17.65
CA VAL A 183 34.10 67.15 17.10
C VAL A 183 35.14 66.76 18.14
N ILE A 184 36.29 66.35 17.64
CA ILE A 184 37.50 66.10 18.41
C ILE A 184 38.52 67.15 17.97
N VAL A 185 39.05 67.89 18.94
CA VAL A 185 39.95 69.02 18.69
C VAL A 185 41.38 68.58 18.94
N PHE A 186 42.20 68.67 17.89
CA PHE A 186 43.64 68.61 17.96
C PHE A 186 44.16 70.03 18.11
N SER A 187 44.97 70.29 19.13
CA SER A 187 45.48 71.64 19.40
C SER A 187 46.96 71.62 19.77
N ARG A 188 47.65 72.72 19.47
CA ARG A 188 49.03 73.01 19.89
C ARG A 188 49.17 74.45 20.37
N PRO A 189 50.09 74.73 21.31
CA PRO A 189 50.30 76.08 21.80
C PRO A 189 51.07 76.92 20.77
N LEU A 190 50.72 78.20 20.72
CA LEU A 190 51.46 79.25 20.03
C LEU A 190 52.29 79.99 21.07
N TRP A 191 53.55 80.25 20.74
CA TRP A 191 54.48 80.96 21.60
C TRP A 191 54.91 82.24 20.92
N ALA A 192 54.89 83.34 21.66
CA ALA A 192 55.49 84.57 21.19
C ALA A 192 57.03 84.45 21.24
N PRO A 193 57.80 85.33 20.56
CA PRO A 193 59.26 85.26 20.52
C PRO A 193 59.94 85.24 21.89
N ASP A 194 59.29 85.80 22.91
CA ASP A 194 59.70 85.82 24.32
C ASP A 194 59.26 84.57 25.12
N ARG A 195 58.82 83.50 24.44
CA ARG A 195 58.36 82.21 25.02
C ARG A 195 57.17 82.30 25.98
N ARG A 196 56.42 83.41 25.98
CA ARG A 196 55.10 83.46 26.64
C ARG A 196 54.04 82.82 25.75
N PHE A 197 53.02 82.24 26.38
CA PHE A 197 51.86 81.69 25.68
C PHE A 197 51.14 82.80 24.89
N ASP A 198 50.96 82.59 23.59
CA ASP A 198 50.37 83.57 22.67
C ASP A 198 49.03 83.09 22.09
N GLY A 199 48.55 81.93 22.52
CA GLY A 199 47.31 81.32 22.04
C GLY A 199 47.51 79.88 21.62
N ILE A 200 46.60 79.36 20.78
CA ILE A 200 46.66 78.00 20.25
C ILE A 200 46.34 77.97 18.75
N VAL A 201 46.89 76.98 18.06
CA VAL A 201 46.42 76.54 16.75
C VAL A 201 45.63 75.25 16.93
N LEU A 202 44.50 75.12 16.24
CA LEU A 202 43.67 73.94 16.33
C LEU A 202 43.13 73.46 14.98
N VAL A 203 42.88 72.16 14.93
CA VAL A 203 42.18 71.45 13.87
C VAL A 203 41.13 70.59 14.56
N SER A 204 39.88 70.80 14.21
CA SER A 204 38.76 69.97 14.69
C SER A 204 38.36 68.99 13.60
N VAL A 205 38.12 67.74 13.99
CA VAL A 205 37.68 66.66 13.09
C VAL A 205 36.42 66.00 13.64
N HIS A 206 35.63 65.39 12.76
CA HIS A 206 34.49 64.57 13.22
C HIS A 206 34.97 63.21 13.79
N PRO A 207 34.23 62.59 14.73
CA PRO A 207 34.57 61.26 15.26
C PRO A 207 34.80 60.20 14.17
N SER A 208 34.10 60.30 13.04
CA SER A 208 34.28 59.40 11.88
C SER A 208 35.70 59.41 11.30
N PHE A 209 36.50 60.45 11.55
CA PHE A 209 37.91 60.54 11.14
C PHE A 209 38.72 59.29 11.52
N PHE A 210 38.46 58.76 12.72
CA PHE A 210 39.16 57.59 13.24
C PHE A 210 38.61 56.24 12.74
N THR A 211 37.46 56.22 12.05
CA THR A 211 36.72 54.98 11.73
C THR A 211 36.26 54.86 10.28
N GLN A 212 36.74 55.73 9.38
CA GLN A 212 36.22 55.81 8.01
C GLN A 212 36.87 54.85 7.00
N HIS A 213 38.19 54.67 7.07
CA HIS A 213 38.97 53.93 6.06
C HIS A 213 39.16 52.45 6.41
N TYR A 214 38.19 51.87 7.13
CA TYR A 214 38.27 50.49 7.62
C TYR A 214 37.57 49.56 6.65
N ALA A 215 38.16 48.38 6.48
CA ALA A 215 37.73 47.42 5.50
C ALA A 215 36.30 46.97 5.81
N GLU A 216 35.41 47.02 4.80
CA GLU A 216 34.07 46.40 4.85
C GLU A 216 34.08 44.99 5.50
N PRO A 217 35.07 44.11 5.25
CA PRO A 217 35.17 42.80 5.90
C PRO A 217 35.08 42.81 7.42
N ILE A 218 35.62 43.83 8.10
CA ILE A 218 35.57 43.90 9.57
C ILE A 218 34.17 44.32 10.03
N LEU A 219 33.50 45.20 9.27
CA LEU A 219 32.25 45.85 9.69
C LEU A 219 30.98 45.16 9.16
N ARG A 220 31.08 44.25 8.19
CA ARG A 220 29.93 43.63 7.50
C ARG A 220 28.98 42.89 8.44
N ASP A 221 29.51 42.08 9.33
CA ASP A 221 28.71 41.14 10.13
C ASP A 221 28.75 41.53 11.62
N PHE A 222 28.18 42.69 11.96
CA PHE A 222 28.15 43.21 13.33
C PHE A 222 29.54 43.45 13.95
N GLY A 223 30.60 43.56 13.17
CA GLY A 223 31.90 43.94 13.71
C GLY A 223 31.99 45.43 14.04
N MET A 224 33.02 45.78 14.80
CA MET A 224 33.25 47.13 15.27
C MET A 224 34.72 47.53 15.23
N VAL A 225 34.96 48.83 15.08
CA VAL A 225 36.27 49.47 15.27
C VAL A 225 36.10 50.70 16.13
N GLY A 226 37.09 51.05 16.93
CA GLY A 226 37.02 52.25 17.76
C GLY A 226 38.35 52.73 18.29
N VAL A 227 38.34 53.97 18.78
CA VAL A 227 39.45 54.61 19.47
C VAL A 227 38.90 55.18 20.78
N ILE A 228 39.56 54.86 21.89
CA ILE A 228 39.16 55.22 23.25
C ILE A 228 40.34 55.94 23.89
N GLY A 229 40.10 56.93 24.76
CA GLY A 229 41.17 57.52 25.54
C GLY A 229 41.58 56.65 26.73
N ASP A 230 42.79 56.85 27.25
CA ASP A 230 43.21 56.27 28.53
C ASP A 230 42.35 56.79 29.71
N ASP A 231 41.61 57.88 29.49
CA ASP A 231 40.55 58.39 30.38
C ASP A 231 39.26 57.53 30.37
N GLY A 232 39.20 56.49 29.54
CA GLY A 232 38.04 55.63 29.37
C GLY A 232 36.92 56.23 28.50
N VAL A 233 37.09 57.44 27.99
CA VAL A 233 36.10 58.11 27.15
C VAL A 233 36.30 57.75 25.69
N VAL A 234 35.25 57.23 25.05
CA VAL A 234 35.26 56.87 23.62
C VAL A 234 35.51 58.11 22.77
N ARG A 235 36.54 58.08 21.93
CA ARG A 235 36.80 59.12 20.92
C ARG A 235 35.92 58.89 19.69
N ALA A 236 35.92 57.65 19.20
CA ALA A 236 35.04 57.24 18.13
C ALA A 236 34.82 55.73 18.19
N THR A 237 33.62 55.27 17.88
CA THR A 237 33.37 53.85 17.62
C THR A 237 32.47 53.74 16.40
N ARG A 238 32.70 52.72 15.57
CA ARG A 238 31.83 52.38 14.46
C ARG A 238 31.48 50.91 14.55
N ALA A 239 30.19 50.62 14.62
CA ALA A 239 29.65 49.27 14.57
C ALA A 239 28.81 49.17 13.29
N GLY A 240 29.22 48.31 12.35
CA GLY A 240 28.66 48.30 11.00
C GLY A 240 28.70 49.68 10.33
N ASN A 241 27.51 50.21 9.98
CA ASN A 241 27.36 51.50 9.32
C ASN A 241 27.09 52.67 10.27
N VAL A 242 26.94 52.41 11.58
CA VAL A 242 26.62 53.43 12.57
C VAL A 242 27.89 53.88 13.28
N VAL A 243 28.15 55.19 13.27
CA VAL A 243 29.19 55.81 14.07
C VAL A 243 28.59 56.21 15.42
N HIS A 244 29.10 55.61 16.47
CA HIS A 244 28.77 55.91 17.86
C HIS A 244 29.80 56.88 18.43
N ALA A 245 29.32 57.93 19.07
CA ALA A 245 30.13 58.93 19.74
C ALA A 245 29.87 58.92 21.26
N SER A 246 30.49 59.84 22.00
CA SER A 246 30.52 59.78 23.47
C SER A 246 29.13 59.82 24.11
N ARG A 247 28.12 60.41 23.44
CA ARG A 247 26.74 60.52 23.93
C ARG A 247 25.93 59.23 23.82
N THR A 248 26.34 58.32 22.93
CA THR A 248 25.69 57.04 22.68
C THR A 248 26.75 55.95 22.68
N PRO A 249 27.38 55.68 23.84
CA PRO A 249 28.53 54.79 23.90
C PRO A 249 28.12 53.38 23.48
N PHE A 250 28.83 52.84 22.49
CA PHE A 250 28.62 51.46 22.05
C PHE A 250 29.21 50.44 23.04
N LEU A 251 30.29 50.82 23.71
CA LEU A 251 30.91 50.04 24.78
C LEU A 251 30.25 50.35 26.12
N ARG A 252 29.80 49.32 26.81
CA ARG A 252 29.15 49.41 28.14
C ARG A 252 30.11 49.24 29.31
N ALA A 253 31.26 48.61 29.07
CA ALA A 253 32.27 48.32 30.08
C ALA A 253 33.64 48.88 29.68
N ALA A 254 34.47 49.20 30.68
CA ALA A 254 35.81 49.71 30.47
C ALA A 254 36.77 48.59 30.03
N LEU A 255 37.70 48.92 29.12
CA LEU A 255 38.73 48.00 28.69
C LEU A 255 39.67 47.60 29.85
N PRO A 256 40.28 46.40 29.79
CA PRO A 256 41.26 45.98 30.77
C PRO A 256 42.43 46.96 30.93
N ALA A 257 42.84 47.20 32.18
CA ALA A 257 43.98 48.04 32.51
C ALA A 257 45.32 47.42 32.05
N SER A 258 45.39 46.08 32.04
CA SER A 258 46.54 45.26 31.63
C SER A 258 46.02 43.94 31.05
N PRO A 259 46.66 43.37 30.00
CA PRO A 259 47.83 43.87 29.28
C PRO A 259 47.54 45.05 28.33
N ALA A 260 48.59 45.78 27.93
CA ALA A 260 48.48 46.94 27.02
C ALA A 260 48.12 46.54 25.56
N VAL A 261 48.33 45.28 25.21
CA VAL A 261 47.89 44.65 23.97
C VAL A 261 47.27 43.32 24.34
N GLY A 262 46.13 43.00 23.73
CA GLY A 262 45.52 41.70 23.94
C GLY A 262 44.40 41.44 22.95
N VAL A 263 44.02 40.18 22.86
CA VAL A 263 42.82 39.71 22.19
C VAL A 263 42.09 38.80 23.17
N ALA A 264 40.79 39.03 23.34
CA ALA A 264 39.95 38.20 24.18
C ALA A 264 38.50 38.20 23.70
N ARG A 265 37.77 37.17 24.08
CA ARG A 265 36.33 37.07 23.85
C ARG A 265 35.58 37.93 24.87
N PHE A 266 34.79 38.88 24.39
CA PHE A 266 33.94 39.74 25.21
C PHE A 266 32.46 39.40 25.00
N GLU A 267 31.77 39.13 26.10
CA GLU A 267 30.35 38.78 26.10
C GLU A 267 29.47 39.97 25.71
N GLY A 268 28.53 39.71 24.80
CA GLY A 268 27.69 40.71 24.17
C GLY A 268 26.95 41.65 25.11
N GLU A 269 26.02 41.11 25.90
CA GLU A 269 25.14 41.87 26.80
C GLU A 269 25.89 42.75 27.81
N ARG A 270 27.07 42.28 28.23
CA ARG A 270 27.91 42.96 29.21
C ARG A 270 28.73 44.08 28.60
N TRP A 271 29.25 43.88 27.38
CA TRP A 271 30.27 44.76 26.81
C TRP A 271 29.75 45.70 25.72
N PHE A 272 28.70 45.31 24.98
CA PHE A 272 28.27 46.01 23.78
C PHE A 272 26.79 46.39 23.81
N ALA A 273 26.46 47.52 23.20
CA ALA A 273 25.10 48.06 23.19
C ALA A 273 24.09 47.16 22.45
N ASP A 274 24.55 46.36 21.51
CA ASP A 274 23.73 45.48 20.67
C ASP A 274 23.67 44.02 21.13
N GLY A 275 24.33 43.67 22.23
CA GLY A 275 24.26 42.31 22.80
C GLY A 275 25.04 41.24 22.03
N HIS A 276 25.81 41.60 21.00
CA HIS A 276 26.59 40.63 20.20
C HIS A 276 27.95 40.30 20.83
N THR A 277 28.26 39.01 20.98
CA THR A 277 29.53 38.53 21.54
C THR A 277 30.63 38.64 20.48
N ARG A 278 31.76 39.27 20.85
CA ARG A 278 32.85 39.57 19.93
C ARG A 278 34.18 39.09 20.43
N VAL A 279 35.00 38.56 19.53
CA VAL A 279 36.44 38.47 19.77
C VAL A 279 37.02 39.85 19.53
N THR A 280 37.59 40.42 20.59
CA THR A 280 37.95 41.83 20.66
C THR A 280 39.44 41.97 20.91
N GLY A 281 40.12 42.66 20.01
CA GLY A 281 41.51 43.05 20.13
C GLY A 281 41.64 44.50 20.58
N TRP A 282 42.61 44.77 21.44
CA TRP A 282 42.95 46.13 21.86
C TRP A 282 44.45 46.34 21.86
N GLN A 283 44.88 47.57 21.55
CA GLN A 283 46.27 47.98 21.64
C GLN A 283 46.37 49.45 22.04
N ARG A 284 47.14 49.72 23.08
CA ARG A 284 47.42 51.08 23.59
C ARG A 284 48.44 51.82 22.73
N MET A 285 48.23 53.13 22.63
CA MET A 285 49.06 54.14 21.95
C MET A 285 49.51 55.16 23.02
N PRO A 286 50.53 54.83 23.83
CA PRO A 286 50.93 55.66 24.97
C PRO A 286 51.39 57.07 24.55
N ASP A 287 51.93 57.23 23.34
CA ASP A 287 52.36 58.53 22.81
C ASP A 287 51.22 59.56 22.70
N TYR A 288 49.97 59.10 22.64
CA TYR A 288 48.78 59.94 22.48
C TYR A 288 47.72 59.72 23.57
N GLY A 289 47.95 58.80 24.50
CA GLY A 289 46.97 58.44 25.53
C GLY A 289 45.68 57.81 24.97
N LEU A 290 45.80 57.00 23.91
CA LEU A 290 44.66 56.39 23.21
C LEU A 290 44.79 54.86 23.13
N VAL A 291 43.68 54.17 22.91
CA VAL A 291 43.58 52.72 22.73
C VAL A 291 42.77 52.43 21.48
N GLY A 292 43.34 51.68 20.55
CA GLY A 292 42.61 51.15 19.40
C GLY A 292 41.91 49.85 19.78
N ILE A 293 40.66 49.70 19.38
CA ILE A 293 39.85 48.50 19.63
C ILE A 293 39.21 48.00 18.32
N VAL A 294 39.26 46.69 18.10
CA VAL A 294 38.56 46.01 16.99
C VAL A 294 37.80 44.83 17.56
N GLY A 295 36.53 44.67 17.18
CA GLY A 295 35.71 43.54 17.57
C GLY A 295 35.10 42.85 16.34
N VAL A 296 35.26 41.54 16.24
CA VAL A 296 34.59 40.73 15.20
C VAL A 296 33.54 39.85 15.87
N ASP A 297 32.34 39.82 15.32
CA ASP A 297 31.23 39.01 15.84
C ASP A 297 31.57 37.51 15.75
N GLU A 298 31.59 36.84 16.91
CA GLU A 298 31.95 35.43 17.00
C GLU A 298 30.93 34.56 16.27
N TYR A 299 29.65 34.94 16.33
CA TYR A 299 28.60 34.17 15.68
C TYR A 299 28.80 34.16 14.17
N SER A 300 28.92 35.32 13.53
CA SER A 300 29.06 35.42 12.09
C SER A 300 30.39 34.83 11.59
N ALA A 301 31.49 35.06 12.30
CA ALA A 301 32.79 34.48 11.96
C ALA A 301 32.80 32.94 12.00
N MET A 302 32.02 32.33 12.89
CA MET A 302 31.91 30.87 13.04
C MET A 302 30.80 30.24 12.19
N ALA A 303 30.14 30.99 11.30
CA ALA A 303 28.99 30.49 10.54
C ALA A 303 29.35 29.27 9.65
N ALA A 304 30.48 29.31 8.95
CA ALA A 304 30.94 28.21 8.11
C ALA A 304 31.23 26.94 8.93
N PHE A 305 31.92 27.08 10.08
CA PHE A 305 32.16 25.96 10.99
C PHE A 305 30.85 25.37 11.54
N ARG A 306 29.86 26.21 11.91
CA ARG A 306 28.56 25.71 12.39
C ARG A 306 27.83 24.90 11.31
N ALA A 307 27.84 25.36 10.06
CA ALA A 307 27.26 24.64 8.94
C ALA A 307 27.97 23.30 8.70
N HIS A 308 29.31 23.29 8.71
CA HIS A 308 30.10 22.08 8.57
C HIS A 308 29.84 21.08 9.72
N ARG A 309 29.84 21.56 10.97
CA ARG A 309 29.52 20.78 12.17
C ARG A 309 28.16 20.12 12.06
N GLN A 310 27.14 20.85 11.63
CA GLN A 310 25.79 20.28 11.49
C GLN A 310 25.79 19.16 10.44
N ALA A 311 26.38 19.39 9.26
CA ALA A 311 26.48 18.38 8.22
C ALA A 311 27.28 17.14 8.67
N ALA A 312 28.37 17.31 9.42
CA ALA A 312 29.16 16.22 9.96
C ALA A 312 28.37 15.37 10.97
N LEU A 313 27.59 16.01 11.85
CA LEU A 313 26.73 15.32 12.81
C LEU A 313 25.58 14.58 12.12
N ASP A 314 24.96 15.18 11.10
CA ASP A 314 23.88 14.57 10.33
C ASP A 314 24.40 13.35 9.55
N ASN A 315 25.59 13.45 8.95
CA ASN A 315 26.25 12.33 8.29
C ASN A 315 26.60 11.21 9.28
N ALA A 316 27.07 11.54 10.48
CA ALA A 316 27.37 10.56 11.52
C ALA A 316 26.11 9.80 11.98
N TRP A 317 24.97 10.49 12.09
CA TRP A 317 23.68 9.88 12.37
C TRP A 317 23.25 8.89 11.28
N TRP A 318 23.31 9.29 10.01
CA TRP A 318 22.96 8.39 8.90
C TRP A 318 23.87 7.17 8.82
N ASN A 319 25.18 7.35 9.02
CA ASN A 319 26.12 6.23 9.06
C ASN A 319 25.85 5.27 10.24
N THR A 320 25.45 5.81 11.39
CA THR A 320 25.06 4.98 12.55
C THR A 320 23.80 4.16 12.26
N LEU A 321 22.81 4.77 11.59
CA LEU A 321 21.60 4.06 11.17
C LEU A 321 21.93 2.92 10.17
N TRP A 322 22.79 3.18 9.18
CA TRP A 322 23.24 2.16 8.23
C TRP A 322 23.97 0.99 8.92
N LEU A 323 24.84 1.28 9.89
CA LEU A 323 25.50 0.25 10.69
C LEU A 323 24.50 -0.60 11.49
N ALA A 324 23.47 0.01 12.07
CA ALA A 324 22.42 -0.71 12.80
C ALA A 324 21.60 -1.62 11.86
N LEU A 325 21.22 -1.12 10.67
CA LEU A 325 20.50 -1.90 9.65
C LEU A 325 21.35 -3.07 9.14
N ALA A 326 22.64 -2.84 8.87
CA ALA A 326 23.56 -3.89 8.45
C ALA A 326 23.73 -4.98 9.54
N ALA A 327 23.82 -4.58 10.81
CA ALA A 327 23.87 -5.52 11.93
C ALA A 327 22.59 -6.36 12.06
N LEU A 328 21.42 -5.74 11.89
CA LEU A 328 20.13 -6.44 11.87
C LEU A 328 20.06 -7.44 10.72
N ALA A 329 20.47 -7.04 9.51
CA ALA A 329 20.51 -7.91 8.34
C ALA A 329 21.47 -9.10 8.55
N ALA A 330 22.69 -8.85 9.06
CA ALA A 330 23.66 -9.89 9.36
C ALA A 330 23.16 -10.86 10.44
N THR A 331 22.52 -10.34 11.50
CA THR A 331 21.90 -11.17 12.56
C THR A 331 20.79 -12.04 12.00
N SER A 332 19.93 -11.48 11.13
CA SER A 332 18.84 -12.20 10.45
C SER A 332 19.36 -13.30 9.53
N LEU A 333 20.34 -13.01 8.68
CA LEU A 333 20.97 -14.00 7.79
C LEU A 333 21.64 -15.13 8.58
N TYR A 334 22.31 -14.79 9.69
CA TYR A 334 22.91 -15.77 10.59
C TYR A 334 21.86 -16.68 11.24
N LEU A 335 20.79 -16.08 11.79
CA LEU A 335 19.62 -16.79 12.33
C LEU A 335 19.02 -17.74 11.29
N HIS A 336 18.82 -17.25 10.07
CA HIS A 336 18.26 -18.03 8.98
C HIS A 336 19.15 -19.22 8.63
N ALA A 337 20.47 -19.02 8.51
CA ALA A 337 21.42 -20.09 8.23
C ALA A 337 21.47 -21.15 9.35
N ARG A 338 21.51 -20.73 10.61
CA ARG A 338 21.51 -21.64 11.77
C ARG A 338 20.19 -22.36 11.96
N TRP A 339 19.07 -21.68 11.73
CA TRP A 339 17.74 -22.27 11.74
C TRP A 339 17.62 -23.36 10.66
N LYS A 340 18.13 -23.09 9.45
CA LYS A 340 18.18 -24.08 8.38
C LYS A 340 18.99 -25.32 8.74
N GLN A 341 20.16 -25.16 9.39
CA GLN A 341 20.94 -26.30 9.89
C GLN A 341 20.18 -27.12 10.93
N HIS A 342 19.56 -26.46 11.91
CA HIS A 342 18.75 -27.15 12.91
C HIS A 342 17.55 -27.87 12.28
N GLN A 343 16.92 -27.28 11.26
CA GLN A 343 15.84 -27.93 10.51
C GLN A 343 16.34 -29.19 9.79
N ILE A 344 17.53 -29.18 9.18
CA ILE A 344 18.11 -30.35 8.50
C ILE A 344 18.34 -31.50 9.50
N GLU A 345 18.89 -31.21 10.69
CA GLU A 345 19.12 -32.22 11.73
C GLU A 345 17.80 -32.77 12.30
N ALA A 346 16.82 -31.88 12.55
CA ALA A 346 15.49 -32.27 13.00
C ALA A 346 14.82 -33.18 11.96
N ILE A 347 14.82 -32.79 10.69
CA ILE A 347 14.32 -33.59 9.56
C ILE A 347 14.98 -34.97 9.58
N ARG A 348 16.32 -35.07 9.67
CA ARG A 348 17.02 -36.37 9.68
C ARG A 348 16.57 -37.29 10.82
N SER A 349 16.40 -36.73 12.02
CA SER A 349 15.91 -37.49 13.19
C SER A 349 14.43 -37.89 13.06
N THR A 350 13.59 -37.01 12.52
CA THR A 350 12.17 -37.27 12.28
C THR A 350 11.98 -38.30 11.17
N TYR A 351 12.77 -38.27 10.09
CA TYR A 351 12.73 -39.29 9.05
C TYR A 351 13.17 -40.65 9.58
N ARG A 352 14.15 -40.71 10.49
CA ARG A 352 14.54 -41.98 11.15
C ARG A 352 13.39 -42.53 12.01
N LEU A 353 12.76 -41.68 12.83
CA LEU A 353 11.61 -42.08 13.65
C LEU A 353 10.40 -42.46 12.78
N ALA A 354 10.12 -41.72 11.72
CA ALA A 354 9.00 -41.98 10.82
C ALA A 354 9.18 -43.29 10.05
N THR A 355 10.40 -43.62 9.62
CA THR A 355 10.67 -44.91 8.96
C THR A 355 10.64 -46.08 9.95
N GLU A 356 11.05 -45.88 11.20
CA GLU A 356 10.89 -46.89 12.26
C GLU A 356 9.43 -47.15 12.61
N ASP A 357 8.62 -46.11 12.81
CA ASP A 357 7.19 -46.22 13.13
C ASP A 357 6.38 -46.77 11.94
N ALA A 358 6.80 -46.46 10.70
CA ALA A 358 6.18 -46.96 9.48
C ALA A 358 6.52 -48.43 9.15
N GLY A 359 7.41 -49.08 9.93
CA GLY A 359 7.86 -50.44 9.65
C GLY A 359 8.63 -50.55 8.33
N GLU A 360 9.45 -49.55 8.02
CA GLU A 360 10.30 -49.52 6.83
C GLU A 360 11.79 -49.58 7.22
N GLY A 361 12.54 -50.49 6.60
CA GLY A 361 13.98 -50.57 6.79
C GLY A 361 14.69 -49.47 6.01
N PHE A 362 15.42 -48.60 6.70
CA PHE A 362 16.14 -47.47 6.11
C PHE A 362 17.66 -47.68 6.20
N PHE A 363 18.37 -47.43 5.09
CA PHE A 363 19.82 -47.55 4.98
C PHE A 363 20.41 -46.41 4.17
N ILE A 364 21.59 -45.92 4.54
CA ILE A 364 22.44 -45.07 3.69
C ILE A 364 23.63 -45.91 3.23
N ASN A 365 23.77 -46.09 1.92
CA ASN A 365 24.82 -46.90 1.31
C ASN A 365 25.77 -46.03 0.51
N ARG A 366 27.06 -46.07 0.83
CA ARG A 366 28.12 -45.38 0.09
C ARG A 366 28.78 -46.30 -0.92
N PRO A 367 28.91 -45.92 -2.19
CA PRO A 367 29.64 -46.73 -3.16
C PRO A 367 31.13 -46.80 -2.84
N LEU A 368 31.67 -48.03 -2.79
CA LEU A 368 33.10 -48.30 -2.72
C LEU A 368 33.64 -48.52 -4.13
N ARG A 369 34.53 -47.62 -4.57
CA ARG A 369 35.10 -47.61 -5.91
C ARG A 369 36.51 -48.20 -5.93
N ASP A 370 36.87 -48.88 -7.01
CA ASP A 370 38.25 -49.32 -7.24
C ASP A 370 39.13 -48.19 -7.82
N LEU A 371 40.42 -48.49 -8.04
CA LEU A 371 41.41 -47.54 -8.56
C LEU A 371 41.07 -46.99 -9.97
N HIS A 372 40.15 -47.62 -10.69
CA HIS A 372 39.68 -47.18 -12.00
C HIS A 372 38.30 -46.49 -11.92
N GLY A 373 37.79 -46.23 -10.71
CA GLY A 373 36.54 -45.52 -10.45
C GLY A 373 35.28 -46.39 -10.53
N ALA A 374 35.40 -47.70 -10.79
CA ALA A 374 34.26 -48.60 -10.90
C ALA A 374 33.74 -49.02 -9.51
N VAL A 375 32.43 -48.99 -9.31
CA VAL A 375 31.79 -49.41 -8.05
C VAL A 375 31.88 -50.93 -7.92
N ARG A 376 32.55 -51.43 -6.88
CA ARG A 376 32.68 -52.87 -6.61
C ARG A 376 31.81 -53.36 -5.46
N ASP A 377 31.47 -52.47 -4.55
CA ASP A 377 30.73 -52.79 -3.34
C ASP A 377 30.09 -51.53 -2.75
N PHE A 378 29.33 -51.68 -1.67
CA PHE A 378 28.70 -50.58 -0.94
C PHE A 378 28.97 -50.73 0.56
N GLU A 379 29.27 -49.62 1.23
CA GLU A 379 29.38 -49.54 2.69
C GLU A 379 28.08 -48.99 3.28
N ILE A 380 27.54 -49.63 4.30
CA ILE A 380 26.37 -49.10 5.01
C ILE A 380 26.84 -48.01 5.98
N VAL A 381 26.59 -46.74 5.63
CA VAL A 381 26.97 -45.56 6.43
C VAL A 381 26.01 -45.33 7.59
N ASP A 382 24.74 -45.67 7.39
CA ASP A 382 23.71 -45.49 8.40
C ASP A 382 22.57 -46.50 8.20
N CYS A 383 21.90 -46.91 9.27
CA CYS A 383 20.65 -47.66 9.20
C CYS A 383 19.76 -47.42 10.43
N ASN A 384 18.44 -47.60 10.26
CA ASN A 384 17.48 -47.56 11.36
C ASN A 384 17.32 -48.95 12.02
N GLN A 385 16.70 -49.01 13.22
CA GLN A 385 16.58 -50.26 13.97
C GLN A 385 15.75 -51.31 13.22
N TYR A 386 14.63 -50.89 12.63
CA TYR A 386 13.75 -51.79 11.88
C TYR A 386 14.46 -52.43 10.68
N GLY A 387 15.26 -51.65 9.94
CA GLY A 387 16.08 -52.16 8.85
C GLY A 387 17.07 -53.22 9.32
N ALA A 388 17.73 -52.98 10.45
CA ALA A 388 18.64 -53.97 11.04
C ALA A 388 17.92 -55.28 11.41
N ASP A 389 16.72 -55.18 11.99
CA ASP A 389 15.89 -56.33 12.38
C ASP A 389 15.39 -57.15 11.18
N MET A 390 15.18 -56.52 10.00
CA MET A 390 14.86 -57.23 8.76
C MET A 390 15.96 -58.19 8.32
N PHE A 391 17.21 -57.88 8.65
CA PHE A 391 18.39 -58.73 8.44
C PHE A 391 18.74 -59.60 9.66
N GLY A 392 17.97 -59.51 10.75
CA GLY A 392 18.21 -60.23 12.00
C GLY A 392 19.48 -59.79 12.76
N LYS A 393 19.89 -58.52 12.61
CA LYS A 393 21.12 -57.94 13.17
C LYS A 393 20.85 -56.63 13.90
N GLY A 394 21.80 -56.14 14.70
CA GLY A 394 21.76 -54.80 15.29
C GLY A 394 22.37 -53.72 14.38
N PRO A 395 21.97 -52.43 14.47
CA PRO A 395 22.52 -51.35 13.64
C PRO A 395 24.05 -51.20 13.72
N ARG A 396 24.64 -51.46 14.89
CA ARG A 396 26.10 -51.41 15.11
C ARG A 396 26.87 -52.52 14.41
N GLU A 397 26.19 -53.60 14.01
CA GLU A 397 26.78 -54.71 13.26
C GLU A 397 26.69 -54.51 11.74
N LEU A 398 25.89 -53.53 11.30
CA LEU A 398 25.67 -53.22 9.89
C LEU A 398 26.41 -51.94 9.48
N ILE A 399 26.41 -50.91 10.33
CA ILE A 399 27.06 -49.62 10.05
C ILE A 399 28.58 -49.79 9.99
N GLY A 400 29.20 -49.32 8.89
CA GLY A 400 30.63 -49.41 8.61
C GLY A 400 31.05 -50.71 7.93
N HIS A 401 30.13 -51.65 7.70
CA HIS A 401 30.39 -52.92 7.03
C HIS A 401 29.97 -52.90 5.55
N ARG A 402 30.56 -53.81 4.76
CA ARG A 402 30.31 -53.90 3.33
C ARG A 402 29.12 -54.78 3.00
N LEU A 403 28.40 -54.43 1.93
CA LEU A 403 27.23 -55.17 1.46
C LEU A 403 27.59 -56.62 1.06
N SER A 404 28.81 -56.86 0.58
CA SER A 404 29.35 -58.20 0.26
C SER A 404 29.51 -59.13 1.47
N GLU A 405 29.54 -58.59 2.69
CA GLU A 405 29.60 -59.39 3.93
C GLU A 405 28.23 -60.02 4.26
N PHE A 406 27.14 -59.42 3.75
CA PHE A 406 25.76 -59.83 4.05
C PHE A 406 25.09 -60.57 2.89
N TYR A 407 25.47 -60.26 1.65
CA TYR A 407 24.93 -60.91 0.45
C TYR A 407 26.02 -61.71 -0.26
N GLN A 408 25.70 -62.92 -0.73
CA GLN A 408 26.63 -63.77 -1.48
C GLN A 408 26.05 -64.24 -2.83
N GLY A 409 26.93 -64.59 -3.77
CA GLY A 409 26.56 -65.22 -5.05
C GLY A 409 25.63 -64.38 -5.93
N LYS A 410 24.52 -64.96 -6.39
CA LYS A 410 23.54 -64.28 -7.26
C LYS A 410 22.83 -63.12 -6.58
N LEU A 411 22.69 -63.16 -5.25
CA LEU A 411 21.98 -62.13 -4.47
C LEU A 411 22.80 -60.85 -4.35
N PHE A 412 24.11 -60.97 -4.12
CA PHE A 412 25.03 -59.84 -4.11
C PHE A 412 25.07 -59.13 -5.47
N LYS A 413 25.19 -59.91 -6.56
CA LYS A 413 25.17 -59.35 -7.92
C LYS A 413 23.87 -58.60 -8.21
N ALA A 414 22.74 -59.14 -7.79
CA ALA A 414 21.45 -58.47 -7.95
C ALA A 414 21.33 -57.20 -7.09
N ALA A 415 21.80 -57.22 -5.85
CA ALA A 415 21.81 -56.04 -4.98
C ALA A 415 22.72 -54.92 -5.52
N CYS A 416 23.95 -55.26 -5.93
CA CYS A 416 24.89 -54.32 -6.53
C CYS A 416 24.39 -53.78 -7.88
N ALA A 417 23.71 -54.59 -8.70
CA ALA A 417 23.13 -54.12 -9.95
C ALA A 417 22.02 -53.08 -9.70
N ARG A 418 21.13 -53.30 -8.71
CA ARG A 418 20.06 -52.34 -8.36
C ARG A 418 20.60 -51.03 -7.80
N LEU A 419 21.60 -51.11 -6.91
CA LEU A 419 22.24 -49.93 -6.34
C LEU A 419 23.10 -49.20 -7.38
N GLY A 420 23.76 -49.94 -8.28
CA GLY A 420 24.48 -49.39 -9.42
C GLY A 420 23.55 -48.63 -10.37
N GLU A 421 22.41 -49.24 -10.72
CA GLU A 421 21.36 -48.57 -11.49
C GLU A 421 20.89 -47.29 -10.80
N ALA A 422 20.61 -47.33 -9.49
CA ALA A 422 20.21 -46.14 -8.73
C ALA A 422 21.28 -45.02 -8.72
N LEU A 423 22.58 -45.35 -8.78
CA LEU A 423 23.64 -44.35 -8.91
C LEU A 423 23.65 -43.68 -10.28
N ASP A 424 23.43 -44.47 -11.32
CA ASP A 424 23.51 -44.04 -12.72
C ASP A 424 22.25 -43.28 -13.14
N THR A 425 21.07 -43.76 -12.75
CA THR A 425 19.76 -43.19 -13.12
C THR A 425 19.19 -42.23 -12.06
N GLY A 426 19.73 -42.27 -10.83
CA GLY A 426 19.27 -41.46 -9.69
C GLY A 426 18.17 -42.10 -8.84
N LEU A 427 17.49 -43.13 -9.34
CA LEU A 427 16.41 -43.83 -8.64
C LEU A 427 16.29 -45.27 -9.13
N HIS A 428 16.10 -46.20 -8.21
CA HIS A 428 15.64 -47.55 -8.48
C HIS A 428 14.45 -47.85 -7.57
N ASP A 429 13.32 -48.26 -8.13
CA ASP A 429 12.12 -48.67 -7.39
C ASP A 429 11.61 -49.98 -7.99
N SER A 430 11.60 -51.04 -7.20
CA SER A 430 11.14 -52.35 -7.65
C SER A 430 10.38 -53.08 -6.55
N GLU A 431 9.37 -53.85 -6.97
CA GLU A 431 8.69 -54.81 -6.11
C GLU A 431 9.31 -56.18 -6.33
N ILE A 432 9.75 -56.82 -5.25
CA ILE A 432 10.50 -58.06 -5.29
C ILE A 432 9.72 -59.12 -4.52
N GLN A 433 9.42 -60.22 -5.20
CA GLN A 433 8.92 -61.42 -4.55
C GLN A 433 10.10 -62.19 -3.93
N VAL A 434 10.07 -62.37 -2.62
CA VAL A 434 11.11 -63.10 -1.88
C VAL A 434 10.83 -64.60 -2.04
N THR A 435 11.65 -65.27 -2.83
CA THR A 435 11.55 -66.72 -3.10
C THR A 435 12.33 -67.55 -2.08
N ALA A 436 11.92 -68.80 -1.83
CA ALA A 436 12.43 -69.69 -0.77
C ALA A 436 13.96 -69.87 -0.64
N PRO A 437 14.81 -69.75 -1.69
CA PRO A 437 16.28 -69.79 -1.52
C PRO A 437 16.88 -68.53 -0.85
N ASN A 438 16.07 -67.52 -0.54
CA ASN A 438 16.49 -66.16 -0.20
C ASN A 438 16.15 -65.75 1.25
N GLN A 439 16.19 -66.70 2.19
CA GLN A 439 15.66 -66.58 3.57
C GLN A 439 16.48 -65.66 4.52
N LEU A 440 17.13 -64.64 3.98
CA LEU A 440 17.74 -63.52 4.72
C LEU A 440 16.71 -62.44 5.09
N LEU A 441 15.61 -62.35 4.35
CA LEU A 441 14.51 -61.41 4.59
C LEU A 441 13.22 -62.19 4.93
N LYS A 442 12.54 -61.79 6.01
CA LYS A 442 11.29 -62.41 6.49
C LYS A 442 10.04 -62.25 5.58
N PRO A 443 9.80 -61.12 4.89
CA PRO A 443 8.55 -60.89 4.14
C PRO A 443 8.46 -61.63 2.80
N LYS A 444 7.24 -61.91 2.30
CA LYS A 444 6.99 -62.58 1.00
C LYS A 444 7.10 -61.63 -0.19
N TRP A 445 6.68 -60.38 -0.01
CA TRP A 445 6.82 -59.31 -1.00
C TRP A 445 7.43 -58.08 -0.33
N ILE A 446 8.47 -57.53 -0.96
CA ILE A 446 9.07 -56.26 -0.53
C ILE A 446 8.99 -55.23 -1.64
N ARG A 447 8.81 -53.98 -1.26
CA ARG A 447 9.14 -52.84 -2.12
C ARG A 447 10.53 -52.36 -1.75
N TYR A 448 11.42 -52.33 -2.73
CA TYR A 448 12.81 -51.91 -2.59
C TYR A 448 13.01 -50.62 -3.38
N LYS A 449 13.32 -49.54 -2.66
CA LYS A 449 13.53 -48.24 -3.28
C LYS A 449 14.87 -47.65 -2.87
N ALA A 450 15.74 -47.39 -3.84
CA ALA A 450 17.03 -46.74 -3.66
C ALA A 450 17.04 -45.40 -4.40
N VAL A 451 17.43 -44.33 -3.73
CA VAL A 451 17.46 -42.96 -4.27
C VAL A 451 18.85 -42.39 -4.09
N ARG A 452 19.39 -41.78 -5.13
CA ARG A 452 20.68 -41.10 -5.03
C ARG A 452 20.57 -39.79 -4.26
N ALA A 453 21.38 -39.65 -3.22
CA ALA A 453 21.46 -38.48 -2.36
C ALA A 453 22.91 -37.97 -2.34
N GLY A 454 23.31 -37.27 -3.41
CA GLY A 454 24.70 -36.85 -3.63
C GLY A 454 25.55 -38.03 -4.11
N ASP A 455 26.60 -38.36 -3.37
CA ASP A 455 27.48 -39.51 -3.66
C ASP A 455 27.04 -40.80 -2.94
N ASP A 456 26.10 -40.71 -1.99
CA ASP A 456 25.55 -41.84 -1.25
C ASP A 456 24.14 -42.20 -1.78
N LEU A 457 23.64 -43.38 -1.42
CA LEU A 457 22.30 -43.87 -1.76
C LEU A 457 21.45 -44.04 -0.50
N ALA A 458 20.26 -43.44 -0.47
CA ALA A 458 19.25 -43.72 0.54
C ALA A 458 18.38 -44.89 0.07
N VAL A 459 18.31 -45.97 0.85
CA VAL A 459 17.56 -47.19 0.53
C VAL A 459 16.47 -47.41 1.55
N THR A 460 15.27 -47.71 1.07
CA THR A 460 14.10 -48.07 1.88
C THR A 460 13.58 -49.43 1.44
N ILE A 461 13.29 -50.29 2.41
CA ILE A 461 12.74 -51.63 2.20
C ILE A 461 11.46 -51.77 3.03
N ARG A 462 10.33 -52.02 2.38
CA ARG A 462 9.01 -52.17 3.03
C ARG A 462 8.39 -53.53 2.74
N ASP A 463 7.78 -54.15 3.73
CA ASP A 463 6.90 -55.32 3.51
C ASP A 463 5.56 -54.87 2.92
N ILE A 464 5.20 -55.40 1.75
CA ILE A 464 3.94 -55.09 1.05
C ILE A 464 3.02 -56.31 0.93
N SER A 465 3.30 -57.38 1.69
CA SER A 465 2.59 -58.66 1.59
C SER A 465 1.09 -58.53 1.90
N GLU A 466 0.73 -57.74 2.91
CA GLU A 466 -0.67 -57.49 3.32
C GLU A 466 -1.39 -56.53 2.36
N ALA A 467 -0.69 -55.48 1.90
CA ALA A 467 -1.24 -54.49 0.96
C ALA A 467 -1.64 -55.13 -0.38
N LYS A 468 -0.86 -56.08 -0.90
CA LYS A 468 -1.19 -56.82 -2.13
C LYS A 468 -2.43 -57.70 -1.99
N ALA A 469 -2.66 -58.27 -0.81
CA ALA A 469 -3.87 -59.06 -0.54
C ALA A 469 -5.12 -58.15 -0.47
N HIS A 470 -5.00 -56.96 0.12
CA HIS A 470 -6.11 -56.01 0.26
C HIS A 470 -6.48 -55.29 -1.05
N LEU A 471 -5.49 -55.03 -1.92
CA LEU A 471 -5.69 -54.43 -3.25
C LEU A 471 -6.67 -55.24 -4.12
N SER A 472 -6.57 -56.57 -4.06
CA SER A 472 -7.44 -57.46 -4.86
C SER A 472 -8.91 -57.45 -4.37
N GLU A 473 -9.15 -57.19 -3.08
CA GLU A 473 -10.50 -57.02 -2.52
C GLU A 473 -11.08 -55.61 -2.78
N LEU A 474 -10.21 -54.60 -2.82
CA LEU A 474 -10.56 -53.21 -3.17
C LEU A 474 -10.98 -53.07 -4.64
N GLU A 475 -10.36 -53.79 -5.59
CA GLU A 475 -10.68 -53.72 -7.02
C GLU A 475 -12.15 -54.08 -7.35
N LEU A 476 -12.75 -55.01 -6.60
CA LEU A 476 -14.16 -55.41 -6.75
C LEU A 476 -15.14 -54.37 -6.19
N ARG A 477 -14.79 -53.73 -5.07
CA ARG A 477 -15.60 -52.64 -4.47
C ARG A 477 -15.42 -51.31 -5.21
N SER A 478 -14.27 -51.09 -5.83
CA SER A 478 -13.93 -49.84 -6.51
C SER A 478 -14.67 -49.66 -7.84
N ASN A 479 -15.14 -50.74 -8.48
CA ASN A 479 -15.67 -50.71 -9.85
C ASN A 479 -17.20 -50.82 -9.99
N SER A 480 -17.96 -50.91 -8.89
CA SER A 480 -19.42 -51.05 -8.92
C SER A 480 -20.14 -50.00 -8.05
N ASP A 481 -21.35 -49.61 -8.47
CA ASP A 481 -22.25 -48.73 -7.70
C ASP A 481 -23.01 -49.57 -6.68
N ALA A 482 -22.88 -49.23 -5.40
CA ALA A 482 -23.42 -50.03 -4.31
C ALA A 482 -24.97 -50.10 -4.30
N LEU A 483 -25.65 -49.10 -4.88
CA LEU A 483 -27.11 -49.04 -4.90
C LEU A 483 -27.75 -49.84 -6.04
N THR A 484 -27.20 -49.69 -7.25
CA THR A 484 -27.78 -50.25 -8.49
C THR A 484 -27.08 -51.50 -8.99
N GLY A 485 -25.86 -51.79 -8.52
CA GLY A 485 -25.01 -52.88 -9.00
C GLY A 485 -24.51 -52.67 -10.44
N LEU A 486 -24.69 -51.47 -11.00
CA LEU A 486 -24.10 -51.08 -12.28
C LEU A 486 -22.61 -50.77 -12.10
N PRO A 487 -21.80 -50.86 -13.17
CA PRO A 487 -20.50 -50.21 -13.19
C PRO A 487 -20.59 -48.75 -12.73
N ASN A 488 -19.59 -48.32 -11.97
CA ASN A 488 -19.54 -46.96 -11.44
C ASN A 488 -18.61 -46.05 -12.27
N ARG A 489 -18.47 -44.80 -11.81
CA ARG A 489 -17.58 -43.80 -12.42
C ARG A 489 -16.12 -44.27 -12.55
N HIS A 490 -15.61 -45.05 -11.59
CA HIS A 490 -14.25 -45.58 -11.65
C HIS A 490 -14.11 -46.56 -12.81
N TRP A 491 -15.06 -47.50 -12.94
CA TRP A 491 -15.02 -48.50 -14.01
C TRP A 491 -15.00 -47.87 -15.42
N ILE A 492 -15.88 -46.90 -15.69
CA ILE A 492 -15.96 -46.29 -17.03
C ILE A 492 -14.70 -45.50 -17.39
N GLN A 493 -14.04 -44.86 -16.42
CA GLN A 493 -12.78 -44.15 -16.65
C GLN A 493 -11.65 -45.08 -17.11
N HIS A 494 -11.66 -46.35 -16.68
CA HIS A 494 -10.68 -47.35 -17.10
C HIS A 494 -11.12 -48.13 -18.34
N TYR A 495 -12.42 -48.38 -18.51
CA TYR A 495 -12.97 -49.15 -19.61
C TYR A 495 -13.02 -48.38 -20.93
N LEU A 496 -13.55 -47.15 -20.91
CA LEU A 496 -13.82 -46.38 -22.12
C LEU A 496 -12.56 -46.09 -22.97
N PRO A 497 -11.37 -45.78 -22.40
CA PRO A 497 -10.14 -45.66 -23.20
C PRO A 497 -9.79 -46.95 -23.97
N GLN A 498 -9.99 -48.12 -23.36
CA GLN A 498 -9.71 -49.41 -23.99
C GLN A 498 -10.72 -49.71 -25.10
N ALA A 499 -12.01 -49.40 -24.87
CA ALA A 499 -13.05 -49.56 -25.87
C ALA A 499 -12.82 -48.64 -27.10
N ILE A 500 -12.34 -47.42 -26.89
CA ILE A 500 -11.96 -46.48 -27.96
C ILE A 500 -10.78 -47.03 -28.77
N GLU A 501 -9.75 -47.56 -28.11
CA GLU A 501 -8.59 -48.11 -28.82
C GLU A 501 -8.96 -49.35 -29.65
N ALA A 502 -9.84 -50.20 -29.11
CA ALA A 502 -10.40 -51.34 -29.85
C ALA A 502 -11.25 -50.89 -31.05
N ALA A 503 -12.08 -49.84 -30.89
CA ALA A 503 -12.88 -49.25 -31.96
C ALA A 503 -12.00 -48.63 -33.07
N ARG A 504 -10.94 -47.91 -32.67
CA ARG A 504 -9.92 -47.33 -33.56
C ARG A 504 -9.22 -48.41 -34.39
N SER A 505 -8.75 -49.48 -33.73
CA SER A 505 -8.08 -50.60 -34.39
C SER A 505 -9.01 -51.40 -35.31
N GLY A 506 -10.30 -51.48 -34.97
CA GLY A 506 -11.32 -52.19 -35.73
C GLY A 506 -12.02 -51.37 -36.83
N GLY A 507 -11.73 -50.07 -36.94
CA GLY A 507 -12.41 -49.16 -37.88
C GLY A 507 -13.91 -49.00 -37.62
N ARG A 508 -14.36 -49.10 -36.36
CA ARG A 508 -15.78 -49.05 -35.96
C ARG A 508 -16.07 -47.80 -35.12
N GLY A 509 -17.31 -47.32 -35.15
CA GLY A 509 -17.76 -46.22 -34.29
C GLY A 509 -18.10 -46.68 -32.87
N LEU A 510 -18.12 -45.72 -31.94
CA LEU A 510 -18.59 -45.88 -30.57
C LEU A 510 -19.43 -44.65 -30.20
N ALA A 511 -20.49 -44.81 -29.42
CA ALA A 511 -21.29 -43.69 -28.94
C ALA A 511 -21.39 -43.68 -27.41
N VAL A 512 -21.39 -42.48 -26.83
CA VAL A 512 -21.59 -42.23 -25.41
C VAL A 512 -22.86 -41.40 -25.25
N LEU A 513 -23.84 -41.94 -24.54
CA LEU A 513 -25.08 -41.26 -24.18
C LEU A 513 -25.02 -40.90 -22.70
N PHE A 514 -25.02 -39.61 -22.39
CA PHE A 514 -25.12 -39.10 -21.03
C PHE A 514 -26.59 -38.79 -20.73
N ILE A 515 -27.12 -39.37 -19.66
CA ILE A 515 -28.54 -39.37 -19.33
C ILE A 515 -28.73 -38.81 -17.93
N ASP A 516 -29.61 -37.85 -17.80
CA ASP A 516 -30.02 -37.27 -16.51
C ASP A 516 -31.54 -37.33 -16.34
N LEU A 517 -31.99 -37.58 -15.10
CA LEU A 517 -33.39 -37.78 -14.77
C LEU A 517 -34.10 -36.45 -14.47
N ASP A 518 -35.01 -36.04 -15.37
CA ASP A 518 -35.73 -34.78 -15.21
C ASP A 518 -36.71 -34.87 -14.02
N GLY A 519 -36.52 -34.01 -13.01
CA GLY A 519 -37.42 -33.91 -11.86
C GLY A 519 -37.18 -34.94 -10.75
N PHE A 520 -36.05 -35.67 -10.77
CA PHE A 520 -35.70 -36.62 -9.72
C PHE A 520 -35.67 -36.02 -8.31
N LYS A 521 -35.18 -34.77 -8.19
CA LYS A 521 -35.17 -34.04 -6.91
C LYS A 521 -36.59 -33.84 -6.36
N THR A 522 -37.57 -33.50 -7.20
CA THR A 522 -38.97 -33.35 -6.80
C THR A 522 -39.55 -34.67 -6.27
N VAL A 523 -39.12 -35.82 -6.82
CA VAL A 523 -39.52 -37.13 -6.32
C VAL A 523 -38.92 -37.41 -4.93
N ASN A 524 -37.63 -37.10 -4.73
CA ASN A 524 -36.99 -37.23 -3.41
C ASN A 524 -37.63 -36.33 -2.35
N ASP A 525 -37.95 -35.09 -2.73
CA ASP A 525 -38.53 -34.10 -1.82
C ASP A 525 -39.99 -34.44 -1.47
N ALA A 526 -40.74 -35.04 -2.40
CA ALA A 526 -42.16 -35.40 -2.19
C ALA A 526 -42.37 -36.78 -1.52
N LEU A 527 -41.53 -37.77 -1.81
CA LEU A 527 -41.73 -39.18 -1.41
C LEU A 527 -40.59 -39.75 -0.54
N GLY A 528 -39.53 -38.97 -0.31
CA GLY A 528 -38.36 -39.35 0.48
C GLY A 528 -37.32 -40.16 -0.29
N HIS A 529 -36.08 -40.16 0.24
CA HIS A 529 -34.92 -40.78 -0.41
C HIS A 529 -35.06 -42.29 -0.67
N ALA A 530 -35.83 -43.02 0.14
CA ALA A 530 -36.06 -44.45 -0.08
C ALA A 530 -36.81 -44.73 -1.41
N ALA A 531 -37.76 -43.87 -1.76
CA ALA A 531 -38.49 -43.96 -3.04
C ALA A 531 -37.60 -43.56 -4.23
N GLY A 532 -36.73 -42.57 -4.04
CA GLY A 532 -35.68 -42.22 -5.01
C GLY A 532 -34.70 -43.35 -5.27
N ASP A 533 -34.26 -44.05 -4.22
CA ASP A 533 -33.37 -45.21 -4.34
C ASP A 533 -34.02 -46.38 -5.10
N GLU A 534 -35.31 -46.63 -4.86
CA GLU A 534 -36.10 -47.61 -5.62
C GLU A 534 -36.25 -47.21 -7.09
N LEU A 535 -36.49 -45.93 -7.35
CA LEU A 535 -36.55 -45.36 -8.68
C LEU A 535 -35.23 -45.56 -9.43
N LEU A 536 -34.09 -45.25 -8.81
CA LEU A 536 -32.76 -45.41 -9.40
C LEU A 536 -32.42 -46.87 -9.72
N ARG A 537 -32.79 -47.82 -8.85
CA ARG A 537 -32.63 -49.25 -9.14
C ARG A 537 -33.49 -49.69 -10.33
N THR A 538 -34.71 -49.17 -10.42
CA THR A 538 -35.64 -49.48 -11.52
C THR A 538 -35.18 -48.87 -12.83
N VAL A 539 -34.70 -47.63 -12.81
CA VAL A 539 -34.07 -46.95 -13.95
C VAL A 539 -32.86 -47.74 -14.45
N GLY A 540 -31.95 -48.15 -13.56
CA GLY A 540 -30.77 -48.93 -13.94
C GLY A 540 -31.12 -50.27 -14.61
N LYS A 541 -32.14 -50.97 -14.11
CA LYS A 541 -32.67 -52.19 -14.75
C LYS A 541 -33.30 -51.90 -16.11
N ARG A 542 -34.09 -50.83 -16.22
CA ARG A 542 -34.80 -50.45 -17.45
C ARG A 542 -33.82 -50.02 -18.55
N LEU A 543 -32.79 -49.25 -18.21
CA LEU A 543 -31.69 -48.90 -19.10
C LEU A 543 -30.93 -50.14 -19.60
N LYS A 544 -30.64 -51.11 -18.71
CA LYS A 544 -30.01 -52.39 -19.12
C LYS A 544 -30.87 -53.19 -20.11
N LEU A 545 -32.20 -53.11 -20.01
CA LEU A 545 -33.12 -53.74 -20.96
C LEU A 545 -33.25 -52.95 -22.27
N ALA A 546 -32.99 -51.63 -22.25
CA ALA A 546 -33.02 -50.76 -23.41
C ALA A 546 -31.75 -50.87 -24.28
N VAL A 547 -30.70 -51.53 -23.83
CA VAL A 547 -29.43 -51.67 -24.57
C VAL A 547 -29.10 -53.14 -24.85
N ARG A 548 -28.12 -53.41 -25.73
CA ARG A 548 -27.73 -54.80 -26.06
C ARG A 548 -26.78 -55.35 -24.99
N PRO A 549 -26.61 -56.69 -24.87
CA PRO A 549 -25.69 -57.28 -23.89
C PRO A 549 -24.22 -56.85 -24.00
N ARG A 550 -23.80 -56.30 -25.16
CA ARG A 550 -22.44 -55.79 -25.40
C ARG A 550 -22.30 -54.30 -25.08
N ASP A 551 -23.41 -53.61 -24.84
CA ASP A 551 -23.43 -52.21 -24.45
C ASP A 551 -23.37 -52.11 -22.93
N HIS A 552 -22.80 -51.02 -22.43
CA HIS A 552 -22.58 -50.84 -21.00
C HIS A 552 -23.43 -49.71 -20.45
N VAL A 553 -24.19 -50.00 -19.40
CA VAL A 553 -24.91 -49.00 -18.59
C VAL A 553 -24.13 -48.75 -17.32
N VAL A 554 -23.77 -47.49 -17.09
CA VAL A 554 -22.93 -47.04 -15.98
C VAL A 554 -23.71 -46.01 -15.19
N ARG A 555 -23.63 -46.07 -13.86
CA ARG A 555 -24.15 -45.00 -13.00
C ARG A 555 -22.99 -44.14 -12.49
N LEU A 556 -23.03 -42.84 -12.81
CA LEU A 556 -21.95 -41.93 -12.43
C LEU A 556 -22.12 -41.36 -11.01
N GLY A 557 -23.35 -41.38 -10.49
CA GLY A 557 -23.74 -40.88 -9.18
C GLY A 557 -25.07 -40.13 -9.25
N GLY A 558 -25.80 -40.00 -8.14
CA GLY A 558 -27.09 -39.29 -8.11
C GLY A 558 -28.09 -39.89 -9.11
N ASP A 559 -28.62 -39.03 -9.97
CA ASP A 559 -29.52 -39.27 -11.10
C ASP A 559 -28.82 -39.40 -12.48
N GLU A 560 -27.48 -39.44 -12.51
CA GLU A 560 -26.73 -39.48 -13.77
C GLU A 560 -26.38 -40.92 -14.19
N PHE A 561 -26.72 -41.24 -15.45
CA PHE A 561 -26.38 -42.51 -16.09
C PHE A 561 -25.63 -42.27 -17.40
N VAL A 562 -24.74 -43.18 -17.74
CA VAL A 562 -24.07 -43.22 -19.04
C VAL A 562 -24.32 -44.55 -19.70
N VAL A 563 -24.65 -44.50 -20.99
CA VAL A 563 -24.72 -45.67 -21.85
C VAL A 563 -23.59 -45.59 -22.88
N VAL A 564 -22.77 -46.64 -22.94
CA VAL A 564 -21.72 -46.81 -23.96
C VAL A 564 -22.23 -47.82 -24.98
N LEU A 565 -22.39 -47.37 -26.22
CA LEU A 565 -22.76 -48.20 -27.36
C LEU A 565 -21.51 -48.50 -28.18
N GLU A 566 -21.18 -49.78 -28.31
CA GLU A 566 -20.03 -50.22 -29.10
C GLU A 566 -20.47 -50.69 -30.48
N HIS A 567 -19.56 -50.65 -31.45
CA HIS A 567 -19.83 -51.12 -32.81
C HIS A 567 -20.97 -50.32 -33.49
N VAL A 568 -20.86 -48.99 -33.44
CA VAL A 568 -21.82 -48.08 -34.07
C VAL A 568 -21.47 -47.92 -35.56
N ASP A 569 -22.40 -48.31 -36.43
CA ASP A 569 -22.23 -48.22 -37.89
C ASP A 569 -22.80 -46.91 -38.48
N SER A 570 -23.78 -46.27 -37.81
CA SER A 570 -24.37 -45.00 -38.25
C SER A 570 -24.98 -44.19 -37.10
N PRO A 571 -25.03 -42.84 -37.20
CA PRO A 571 -25.72 -41.98 -36.23
C PRO A 571 -27.20 -42.33 -36.03
N ALA A 572 -27.90 -42.74 -37.10
CA ALA A 572 -29.31 -43.15 -37.04
C ALA A 572 -29.55 -44.36 -36.11
N GLY A 573 -28.57 -45.27 -36.00
CA GLY A 573 -28.62 -46.37 -35.04
C GLY A 573 -28.55 -45.91 -33.59
N VAL A 574 -27.81 -44.82 -33.32
CA VAL A 574 -27.67 -44.20 -32.00
C VAL A 574 -28.95 -43.42 -31.64
N GLU A 575 -29.53 -42.70 -32.59
CA GLU A 575 -30.83 -42.04 -32.43
C GLU A 575 -31.93 -43.03 -32.05
N HIS A 576 -31.95 -44.20 -32.70
CA HIS A 576 -32.92 -45.24 -32.38
C HIS A 576 -32.78 -45.76 -30.94
N VAL A 577 -31.55 -45.90 -30.43
CA VAL A 577 -31.32 -46.28 -29.02
C VAL A 577 -31.71 -45.16 -28.07
N ALA A 578 -31.36 -43.90 -28.37
CA ALA A 578 -31.76 -42.75 -27.56
C ALA A 578 -33.29 -42.59 -27.49
N GLY A 579 -33.99 -42.77 -28.62
CA GLY A 579 -35.45 -42.78 -28.68
C GLY A 579 -36.07 -43.92 -27.85
N ARG A 580 -35.53 -45.14 -27.94
CA ARG A 580 -35.96 -46.27 -27.10
C ARG A 580 -35.75 -46.03 -25.61
N VAL A 581 -34.65 -45.36 -25.25
CA VAL A 581 -34.41 -44.94 -23.88
C VAL A 581 -35.49 -43.96 -23.44
N LEU A 582 -35.74 -42.87 -24.19
CA LEU A 582 -36.79 -41.90 -23.86
C LEU A 582 -38.18 -42.53 -23.75
N GLU A 583 -38.55 -43.41 -24.68
CA GLU A 583 -39.82 -44.14 -24.65
C GLU A 583 -39.94 -45.02 -23.38
N ALA A 584 -38.83 -45.64 -22.96
CA ALA A 584 -38.80 -46.40 -21.71
C ALA A 584 -39.04 -45.51 -20.47
N PHE A 585 -38.67 -44.23 -20.51
CA PHE A 585 -38.98 -43.26 -19.45
C PHE A 585 -40.46 -42.78 -19.50
N HIS A 586 -41.03 -42.65 -20.69
CA HIS A 586 -42.44 -42.25 -20.87
C HIS A 586 -43.47 -43.23 -20.31
N ASN A 587 -43.15 -44.53 -20.23
CA ASN A 587 -44.07 -45.57 -19.72
C ASN A 587 -44.33 -45.50 -18.20
N GLY A 588 -43.82 -44.48 -17.50
CA GLY A 588 -44.01 -44.27 -16.07
C GLY A 588 -43.22 -45.25 -15.19
N PHE A 589 -43.00 -44.86 -13.94
CA PHE A 589 -42.37 -45.68 -12.91
C PHE A 589 -43.38 -45.96 -11.81
N HIS A 590 -43.65 -47.24 -11.58
CA HIS A 590 -44.47 -47.67 -10.44
C HIS A 590 -43.59 -47.64 -9.19
N LEU A 591 -43.86 -46.69 -8.31
CA LEU A 591 -43.23 -46.58 -7.00
C LEU A 591 -44.33 -46.72 -5.96
N GLN A 592 -44.22 -47.73 -5.09
CA GLN A 592 -45.23 -48.06 -4.08
C GLN A 592 -46.67 -48.19 -4.62
N HIS A 593 -47.47 -47.09 -4.59
CA HIS A 593 -48.91 -47.04 -4.86
C HIS A 593 -49.32 -46.06 -5.98
N SER A 594 -48.38 -45.41 -6.68
CA SER A 594 -48.66 -44.44 -7.75
C SER A 594 -47.69 -44.57 -8.93
N THR A 595 -48.16 -44.16 -10.11
CA THR A 595 -47.35 -44.11 -11.33
C THR A 595 -46.80 -42.70 -11.51
N HIS A 596 -45.47 -42.56 -11.53
CA HIS A 596 -44.79 -41.29 -11.77
C HIS A 596 -44.20 -41.27 -13.17
N VAL A 597 -44.57 -40.27 -13.98
CA VAL A 597 -43.93 -40.04 -15.26
C VAL A 597 -42.71 -39.17 -15.01
N LEU A 598 -41.53 -39.70 -15.33
CA LEU A 598 -40.26 -39.01 -15.19
C LEU A 598 -39.61 -38.91 -16.57
N GLY A 599 -39.20 -37.70 -16.96
CA GLY A 599 -38.47 -37.46 -18.20
C GLY A 599 -36.99 -37.81 -18.08
N ALA A 600 -36.30 -37.85 -19.21
CA ALA A 600 -34.85 -37.92 -19.24
C ALA A 600 -34.30 -36.94 -20.28
N SER A 601 -33.22 -36.26 -19.92
CA SER A 601 -32.45 -35.42 -20.83
C SER A 601 -31.21 -36.19 -21.28
N ILE A 602 -31.03 -36.37 -22.60
CA ILE A 602 -29.95 -37.21 -23.16
C ILE A 602 -29.01 -36.41 -24.05
N GLY A 603 -27.71 -36.46 -23.77
CA GLY A 603 -26.66 -35.92 -24.63
C GLY A 603 -25.83 -37.00 -25.27
N ILE A 604 -25.50 -36.86 -26.55
CA ILE A 604 -24.88 -37.91 -27.35
C ILE A 604 -23.55 -37.44 -27.94
N SER A 605 -22.48 -38.21 -27.72
CA SER A 605 -21.16 -38.01 -28.31
C SER A 605 -20.74 -39.24 -29.12
N LEU A 606 -20.10 -39.04 -30.27
CA LEU A 606 -19.71 -40.09 -31.21
C LEU A 606 -18.19 -40.12 -31.37
N PHE A 607 -17.59 -41.30 -31.31
CA PHE A 607 -16.22 -41.53 -31.73
C PHE A 607 -16.20 -41.98 -33.20
N PRO A 608 -15.33 -41.40 -34.05
CA PRO A 608 -14.34 -40.35 -33.75
C PRO A 608 -14.82 -38.89 -33.92
N GLU A 609 -16.07 -38.67 -34.35
CA GLU A 609 -16.57 -37.36 -34.81
C GLU A 609 -16.57 -36.25 -33.74
N HIS A 610 -16.93 -36.59 -32.51
CA HIS A 610 -17.09 -35.68 -31.38
C HIS A 610 -15.96 -35.81 -30.34
N GLY A 611 -14.89 -36.55 -30.63
CA GLY A 611 -13.75 -36.74 -29.74
C GLY A 611 -12.97 -38.02 -30.01
N ASP A 612 -11.68 -38.03 -29.68
CA ASP A 612 -10.76 -39.15 -29.89
C ASP A 612 -10.32 -39.85 -28.60
N ASP A 613 -10.70 -39.33 -27.43
CA ASP A 613 -10.42 -39.89 -26.11
C ASP A 613 -11.68 -39.94 -25.21
N ALA A 614 -11.61 -40.77 -24.16
CA ALA A 614 -12.72 -41.05 -23.26
C ALA A 614 -13.24 -39.81 -22.52
N GLN A 615 -12.34 -38.91 -22.10
CA GLN A 615 -12.74 -37.71 -21.36
C GLN A 615 -13.44 -36.73 -22.28
N THR A 616 -12.92 -36.52 -23.49
CA THR A 616 -13.55 -35.64 -24.48
C THR A 616 -14.94 -36.14 -24.86
N LEU A 617 -15.11 -37.45 -25.08
CA LEU A 617 -16.41 -38.01 -25.41
C LEU A 617 -17.44 -37.87 -24.27
N LEU A 618 -17.06 -38.21 -23.04
CA LEU A 618 -17.93 -38.06 -21.86
C LEU A 618 -18.31 -36.59 -21.63
N LYS A 619 -17.35 -35.68 -21.71
CA LYS A 619 -17.55 -34.24 -21.56
C LYS A 619 -18.48 -33.69 -22.64
N ASN A 620 -18.26 -34.08 -23.89
CA ASN A 620 -19.08 -33.60 -25.00
C ASN A 620 -20.51 -34.16 -24.93
N ALA A 621 -20.69 -35.39 -24.44
CA ALA A 621 -22.02 -35.94 -24.17
C ALA A 621 -22.72 -35.20 -23.02
N ASP A 622 -22.01 -34.87 -21.93
CA ASP A 622 -22.53 -34.08 -20.82
C ASP A 622 -22.94 -32.66 -21.26
N ILE A 623 -22.10 -31.97 -22.03
CA ILE A 623 -22.41 -30.66 -22.62
C ILE A 623 -23.68 -30.72 -23.49
N ALA A 624 -23.81 -31.76 -24.31
CA ALA A 624 -25.00 -31.97 -25.14
C ALA A 624 -26.25 -32.19 -24.26
N MET A 625 -26.14 -32.97 -23.19
CA MET A 625 -27.22 -33.25 -22.25
C MET A 625 -27.66 -31.97 -21.53
N TYR A 626 -26.70 -31.17 -21.07
CA TYR A 626 -26.99 -29.89 -20.44
C TYR A 626 -27.74 -28.95 -21.38
N SER A 627 -27.41 -28.93 -22.68
CA SER A 627 -28.14 -28.14 -23.67
C SER A 627 -29.59 -28.60 -23.86
N VAL A 628 -29.90 -29.89 -23.64
CA VAL A 628 -31.28 -30.40 -23.64
C VAL A 628 -32.04 -29.91 -22.40
N LYS A 629 -31.38 -29.87 -21.24
CA LYS A 629 -31.99 -29.38 -20.00
C LYS A 629 -32.43 -27.92 -20.09
N THR A 630 -31.70 -27.10 -20.84
CA THR A 630 -32.02 -25.67 -21.02
C THR A 630 -33.08 -25.42 -22.09
N ASP A 631 -33.22 -26.29 -23.10
CA ASP A 631 -34.11 -26.08 -24.26
C ASP A 631 -35.48 -26.79 -24.19
N GLY A 632 -35.85 -27.35 -23.03
CA GLY A 632 -37.21 -27.89 -22.83
C GLY A 632 -37.31 -29.24 -22.13
N LYS A 633 -36.17 -29.90 -21.81
CA LYS A 633 -36.10 -31.22 -21.14
C LYS A 633 -36.80 -32.35 -21.92
N GLY A 634 -36.62 -33.61 -21.52
CA GLY A 634 -37.34 -34.75 -22.13
C GLY A 634 -37.02 -35.04 -23.61
N SER A 635 -35.78 -34.80 -24.05
CA SER A 635 -35.35 -35.02 -25.44
C SER A 635 -33.89 -35.50 -25.50
N PHE A 636 -33.36 -35.68 -26.71
CA PHE A 636 -31.95 -35.99 -26.92
C PHE A 636 -31.28 -35.05 -27.93
N ARG A 637 -29.98 -34.81 -27.78
CA ARG A 637 -29.17 -34.05 -28.75
C ARG A 637 -27.78 -34.62 -28.92
N PHE A 638 -27.28 -34.56 -30.15
CA PHE A 638 -25.85 -34.77 -30.44
C PHE A 638 -25.03 -33.55 -30.03
N PHE A 639 -23.79 -33.80 -29.62
CA PHE A 639 -22.82 -32.77 -29.34
C PHE A 639 -22.56 -31.90 -30.57
N GLN A 640 -22.45 -30.59 -30.34
CA GLN A 640 -22.02 -29.61 -31.33
C GLN A 640 -21.09 -28.61 -30.64
N ALA A 641 -19.99 -28.23 -31.31
CA ALA A 641 -18.93 -27.40 -30.73
C ALA A 641 -19.43 -26.07 -30.11
N ARG A 642 -20.50 -25.48 -30.66
CA ARG A 642 -21.13 -24.25 -30.15
C ARG A 642 -21.62 -24.34 -28.69
N PHE A 643 -21.88 -25.54 -28.18
CA PHE A 643 -22.33 -25.73 -26.80
C PHE A 643 -21.19 -25.62 -25.76
N PHE A 644 -19.94 -25.92 -26.16
CA PHE A 644 -18.78 -25.82 -25.28
C PHE A 644 -18.41 -24.36 -24.96
N GLU A 645 -18.51 -23.47 -25.95
CA GLU A 645 -18.21 -22.04 -25.78
C GLU A 645 -19.18 -21.35 -24.82
N ALA A 646 -20.46 -21.73 -24.87
CA ALA A 646 -21.50 -21.17 -24.00
C ALA A 646 -21.23 -21.51 -22.52
N ILE A 647 -20.86 -22.77 -22.22
CA ILE A 647 -20.58 -23.22 -20.84
C ILE A 647 -19.30 -22.59 -20.30
N ARG A 648 -18.22 -22.52 -21.10
CA ARG A 648 -16.96 -21.88 -20.69
C ARG A 648 -17.17 -20.40 -20.37
N THR A 649 -17.85 -19.68 -21.25
CA THR A 649 -18.14 -18.25 -21.07
C THR A 649 -18.96 -18.00 -19.80
N ARG A 650 -19.91 -18.89 -19.49
CA ARG A 650 -20.73 -18.80 -18.28
C ARG A 650 -19.90 -18.98 -17.01
N LEU A 651 -19.03 -19.99 -16.94
CA LEU A 651 -18.19 -20.23 -15.77
C LEU A 651 -17.16 -19.11 -15.53
N GLU A 652 -16.54 -18.61 -16.60
CA GLU A 652 -15.63 -17.45 -16.53
C GLU A 652 -16.37 -16.22 -15.98
N THR A 653 -17.59 -15.96 -16.48
CA THR A 653 -18.41 -14.84 -16.02
C THR A 653 -18.83 -14.99 -14.56
N GLU A 654 -19.15 -16.19 -14.09
CA GLU A 654 -19.49 -16.43 -12.67
C GLU A 654 -18.31 -16.10 -11.73
N LEU A 655 -17.11 -16.56 -12.07
CA LEU A 655 -15.90 -16.28 -11.27
C LEU A 655 -15.58 -14.78 -11.25
N GLU A 656 -15.74 -14.11 -12.39
CA GLU A 656 -15.55 -12.67 -12.49
C GLU A 656 -16.62 -11.89 -11.69
N LEU A 657 -17.88 -12.35 -11.67
CA LEU A 657 -18.94 -11.71 -10.87
C LEU A 657 -18.68 -11.78 -9.37
N ARG A 658 -18.19 -12.91 -8.87
CA ARG A 658 -17.77 -13.03 -7.45
C ARG A 658 -16.66 -12.04 -7.13
N SER A 659 -15.63 -12.00 -7.98
CA SER A 659 -14.51 -11.08 -7.81
C SER A 659 -14.94 -9.61 -7.89
N ALA A 660 -15.90 -9.30 -8.77
CA ALA A 660 -16.44 -7.95 -8.94
C ALA A 660 -17.18 -7.44 -7.71
N LEU A 661 -17.89 -8.32 -6.98
CA LEU A 661 -18.54 -7.99 -5.72
C LEU A 661 -17.52 -7.64 -4.63
N ASP A 662 -16.46 -8.45 -4.50
CA ASP A 662 -15.38 -8.21 -3.52
C ASP A 662 -14.62 -6.92 -3.82
N LEU A 663 -14.40 -6.61 -5.10
CA LEU A 663 -13.66 -5.45 -5.56
C LEU A 663 -14.52 -4.19 -5.77
N GLN A 664 -15.81 -4.23 -5.40
CA GLN A 664 -16.76 -3.11 -5.56
C GLN A 664 -16.81 -2.53 -6.99
N GLN A 665 -16.79 -3.40 -8.00
CA GLN A 665 -16.82 -3.02 -9.42
C GLN A 665 -18.23 -2.71 -9.95
N PHE A 666 -19.25 -2.84 -9.12
CA PHE A 666 -20.62 -2.48 -9.47
C PHE A 666 -20.87 -1.01 -9.15
N VAL A 667 -21.21 -0.25 -10.18
CA VAL A 667 -21.53 1.18 -10.10
C VAL A 667 -22.99 1.40 -10.45
N VAL A 668 -23.61 2.42 -9.86
CA VAL A 668 -25.02 2.73 -10.10
C VAL A 668 -25.12 3.94 -11.00
N HIS A 669 -25.75 3.78 -12.16
CA HIS A 669 -26.16 4.90 -13.01
C HIS A 669 -27.60 5.28 -12.68
N TYR A 670 -27.97 6.53 -12.92
CA TYR A 670 -29.29 7.06 -12.60
C TYR A 670 -29.97 7.55 -13.86
N GLN A 671 -31.22 7.16 -14.07
CA GLN A 671 -32.04 7.65 -15.18
C GLN A 671 -33.24 8.43 -14.64
N PRO A 672 -33.35 9.74 -14.93
CA PRO A 672 -34.52 10.55 -14.53
C PRO A 672 -35.83 10.05 -15.15
N ARG A 673 -36.89 10.10 -14.34
CA ARG A 673 -38.29 10.02 -14.77
C ARG A 673 -38.86 11.43 -14.77
N VAL A 674 -39.65 11.75 -15.80
CA VAL A 674 -40.17 13.09 -16.04
C VAL A 674 -41.68 13.07 -15.90
N ASP A 675 -42.22 13.97 -15.08
CA ASP A 675 -43.65 14.25 -15.03
C ASP A 675 -44.09 14.81 -16.39
N LEU A 676 -45.00 14.12 -17.07
CA LEU A 676 -45.40 14.49 -18.44
C LEU A 676 -46.28 15.75 -18.47
N ALA A 677 -46.93 16.09 -17.35
CA ALA A 677 -47.73 17.31 -17.23
C ALA A 677 -46.85 18.53 -16.93
N ALA A 678 -45.95 18.42 -15.94
CA ALA A 678 -45.11 19.50 -15.43
C ALA A 678 -43.77 19.66 -16.16
N GLY A 679 -43.31 18.65 -16.90
CA GLY A 679 -42.04 18.68 -17.63
C GLY A 679 -40.80 18.70 -16.72
N THR A 680 -40.95 18.31 -15.45
CA THR A 680 -39.87 18.32 -14.45
C THR A 680 -39.53 16.90 -14.00
N ALA A 681 -38.31 16.69 -13.49
CA ALA A 681 -37.92 15.39 -12.96
C ALA A 681 -38.72 15.07 -11.68
N SER A 682 -39.43 13.95 -11.68
CA SER A 682 -40.31 13.53 -10.58
C SER A 682 -39.69 12.45 -9.69
N SER A 683 -38.89 11.56 -10.28
CA SER A 683 -38.21 10.44 -9.63
C SER A 683 -37.05 9.97 -10.53
N MET A 684 -36.29 8.96 -10.10
CA MET A 684 -35.19 8.40 -10.90
C MET A 684 -35.08 6.90 -10.70
N GLU A 685 -34.56 6.18 -11.69
CA GLU A 685 -34.22 4.76 -11.56
C GLU A 685 -32.73 4.54 -11.35
N ALA A 686 -32.39 3.74 -10.34
CA ALA A 686 -31.05 3.24 -10.09
C ALA A 686 -30.78 1.99 -10.94
N LEU A 687 -29.88 2.14 -11.91
CA LEU A 687 -29.52 1.13 -12.88
C LEU A 687 -28.09 0.66 -12.64
N VAL A 688 -27.95 -0.56 -12.13
CA VAL A 688 -26.65 -1.17 -11.89
C VAL A 688 -25.88 -1.36 -13.20
N ARG A 689 -24.59 -1.05 -13.17
CA ARG A 689 -23.62 -1.29 -14.24
C ARG A 689 -22.42 -1.99 -13.64
N TRP A 690 -21.88 -2.94 -14.39
CA TRP A 690 -20.65 -3.60 -14.00
C TRP A 690 -19.49 -2.94 -14.74
N ASP A 691 -18.61 -2.24 -14.01
CA ASP A 691 -17.37 -1.73 -14.57
C ASP A 691 -16.36 -2.87 -14.69
N ARG A 692 -16.47 -3.61 -15.80
CA ARG A 692 -15.73 -4.84 -16.00
C ARG A 692 -14.33 -4.52 -16.54
N PRO A 693 -13.25 -4.90 -15.82
CA PRO A 693 -11.89 -4.62 -16.25
C PRO A 693 -11.62 -5.13 -17.69
N GLY A 694 -11.14 -4.24 -18.55
CA GLY A 694 -10.83 -4.55 -19.95
C GLY A 694 -12.04 -4.68 -20.89
N LYS A 695 -13.28 -4.71 -20.39
CA LYS A 695 -14.52 -4.74 -21.21
C LYS A 695 -15.39 -3.48 -21.06
N GLY A 696 -15.07 -2.61 -20.10
CA GLY A 696 -15.80 -1.38 -19.85
C GLY A 696 -17.13 -1.62 -19.13
N LEU A 697 -18.05 -0.66 -19.22
CA LEU A 697 -19.34 -0.72 -18.54
C LEU A 697 -20.29 -1.72 -19.21
N VAL A 698 -20.63 -2.76 -18.47
CA VAL A 698 -21.51 -3.85 -18.87
C VAL A 698 -22.90 -3.68 -18.25
N GLY A 699 -23.94 -3.90 -19.06
CA GLY A 699 -25.34 -3.77 -18.67
C GLY A 699 -25.90 -4.99 -17.90
N PRO A 700 -27.00 -4.80 -17.13
CA PRO A 700 -27.57 -5.80 -16.24
C PRO A 700 -27.98 -7.11 -16.96
N ASP A 701 -28.51 -7.04 -18.17
CA ASP A 701 -29.00 -8.21 -18.95
C ASP A 701 -27.94 -9.31 -19.12
N SER A 702 -26.66 -8.94 -19.10
CA SER A 702 -25.56 -9.86 -19.30
C SER A 702 -25.15 -10.65 -18.05
N PHE A 703 -25.56 -10.20 -16.86
CA PHE A 703 -25.09 -10.80 -15.61
C PHE A 703 -26.16 -11.01 -14.53
N ILE A 704 -27.29 -10.31 -14.56
CA ILE A 704 -28.33 -10.43 -13.54
C ILE A 704 -28.90 -11.86 -13.49
N ALA A 705 -29.21 -12.46 -14.64
CA ALA A 705 -29.69 -13.85 -14.69
C ALA A 705 -28.72 -14.83 -14.02
N LEU A 706 -27.41 -14.67 -14.28
CA LEU A 706 -26.37 -15.51 -13.68
C LEU A 706 -26.20 -15.22 -12.18
N ALA A 707 -26.28 -13.96 -11.77
CA ALA A 707 -26.21 -13.55 -10.36
C ALA A 707 -27.41 -14.09 -9.57
N GLU A 708 -28.59 -14.13 -10.18
CA GLU A 708 -29.78 -14.75 -9.59
C GLU A 708 -29.55 -16.25 -9.41
N GLU A 709 -29.26 -16.97 -10.49
CA GLU A 709 -29.05 -18.43 -10.48
C GLU A 709 -28.04 -18.88 -9.42
N THR A 710 -26.94 -18.12 -9.27
CA THR A 710 -25.83 -18.42 -8.35
C THR A 710 -26.02 -17.87 -6.94
N GLY A 711 -27.08 -17.07 -6.70
CA GLY A 711 -27.36 -16.46 -5.40
C GLY A 711 -26.55 -15.19 -5.09
N LEU A 712 -25.66 -14.77 -5.99
CA LEU A 712 -24.86 -13.54 -5.86
C LEU A 712 -25.70 -12.26 -5.90
N ILE A 713 -26.94 -12.36 -6.41
CA ILE A 713 -27.89 -11.24 -6.47
C ILE A 713 -28.20 -10.62 -5.10
N VAL A 714 -28.11 -11.40 -4.01
CA VAL A 714 -28.34 -10.90 -2.65
C VAL A 714 -27.25 -9.90 -2.26
N GLN A 715 -25.99 -10.29 -2.39
CA GLN A 715 -24.84 -9.43 -2.08
C GLN A 715 -24.79 -8.20 -2.99
N LEU A 716 -25.11 -8.39 -4.28
CA LEU A 716 -25.19 -7.29 -5.23
C LEU A 716 -26.25 -6.26 -4.80
N GLY A 717 -27.44 -6.73 -4.44
CA GLY A 717 -28.54 -5.87 -4.01
C GLY A 717 -28.20 -5.05 -2.76
N GLU A 718 -27.50 -5.63 -1.79
CA GLU A 718 -27.03 -4.90 -0.62
C GLU A 718 -26.08 -3.75 -0.99
N GLN A 719 -25.12 -4.00 -1.89
CA GLN A 719 -24.18 -2.98 -2.37
C GLN A 719 -24.88 -1.87 -3.17
N VAL A 720 -25.87 -2.22 -3.97
CA VAL A 720 -26.66 -1.26 -4.76
C VAL A 720 -27.49 -0.36 -3.83
N VAL A 721 -28.23 -0.93 -2.88
CA VAL A 721 -29.05 -0.16 -1.92
C VAL A 721 -28.18 0.78 -1.09
N ASP A 722 -27.03 0.30 -0.57
CA ASP A 722 -26.11 1.15 0.18
C ASP A 722 -25.54 2.30 -0.69
N SER A 723 -25.20 2.01 -1.95
CA SER A 723 -24.67 3.02 -2.89
C SER A 723 -25.70 4.09 -3.24
N VAL A 724 -26.96 3.71 -3.44
CA VAL A 724 -28.06 4.65 -3.67
C VAL A 724 -28.29 5.53 -2.45
N CYS A 725 -28.35 4.95 -1.24
CA CYS A 725 -28.54 5.71 0.00
C CYS A 725 -27.40 6.70 0.23
N ARG A 726 -26.16 6.26 0.00
CA ARG A 726 -24.95 7.10 0.09
C ARG A 726 -24.99 8.26 -0.91
N GLN A 727 -25.47 8.02 -2.14
CA GLN A 727 -25.56 9.04 -3.17
C GLN A 727 -26.66 10.07 -2.87
N LEU A 728 -27.82 9.62 -2.40
CA LEU A 728 -28.90 10.51 -1.94
C LEU A 728 -28.43 11.41 -0.80
N ALA A 729 -27.71 10.86 0.18
CA ALA A 729 -27.12 11.63 1.27
C ALA A 729 -26.07 12.64 0.79
N HIS A 730 -25.35 12.32 -0.29
CA HIS A 730 -24.40 13.25 -0.91
C HIS A 730 -25.13 14.43 -1.56
N TRP A 731 -26.17 14.19 -2.36
CA TRP A 731 -26.94 15.25 -3.00
C TRP A 731 -27.74 16.11 -2.00
N ALA A 732 -28.11 15.56 -0.84
CA ALA A 732 -28.80 16.29 0.22
C ALA A 732 -27.98 17.45 0.84
N ARG A 733 -26.64 17.40 0.74
CA ARG A 733 -25.73 18.31 1.49
C ARG A 733 -25.87 19.79 1.11
N ASP A 734 -26.30 20.08 -0.11
CA ASP A 734 -26.39 21.45 -0.64
C ASP A 734 -27.82 22.04 -0.53
N GLY A 735 -28.73 21.38 0.18
CA GLY A 735 -30.12 21.84 0.34
C GLY A 735 -30.96 21.73 -0.94
N ALA A 736 -30.52 20.91 -1.90
CA ALA A 736 -31.24 20.64 -3.13
C ALA A 736 -32.55 19.87 -2.86
N VAL A 737 -33.61 20.18 -3.61
CA VAL A 737 -34.84 19.38 -3.60
C VAL A 737 -34.54 18.04 -4.26
N LEU A 738 -34.53 16.98 -3.47
CA LEU A 738 -34.29 15.61 -3.95
C LEU A 738 -35.57 14.99 -4.47
N VAL A 739 -35.42 14.13 -5.48
CA VAL A 739 -36.50 13.27 -5.96
C VAL A 739 -36.27 11.82 -5.50
N PRO A 740 -37.32 11.00 -5.36
CA PRO A 740 -37.17 9.60 -5.00
C PRO A 740 -36.35 8.81 -6.04
N VAL A 741 -35.60 7.81 -5.58
CA VAL A 741 -34.82 6.89 -6.41
C VAL A 741 -35.35 5.47 -6.24
N SER A 742 -35.72 4.85 -7.34
CA SER A 742 -36.18 3.47 -7.37
C SER A 742 -35.05 2.47 -7.56
N VAL A 743 -35.17 1.31 -6.89
CA VAL A 743 -34.20 0.23 -6.93
C VAL A 743 -34.90 -1.09 -7.27
N ASN A 744 -34.40 -1.76 -8.29
CA ASN A 744 -34.88 -3.08 -8.71
C ASN A 744 -34.49 -4.17 -7.70
N ILE A 745 -35.45 -4.98 -7.27
CA ILE A 745 -35.25 -6.08 -6.32
C ILE A 745 -35.69 -7.40 -6.93
N SER A 746 -34.77 -8.37 -6.96
CA SER A 746 -35.04 -9.72 -7.46
C SER A 746 -35.96 -10.51 -6.53
N PRO A 747 -36.82 -11.41 -7.06
CA PRO A 747 -37.62 -12.33 -6.25
C PRO A 747 -36.76 -13.23 -5.34
N ARG A 748 -35.53 -13.57 -5.76
CA ARG A 748 -34.59 -14.32 -4.91
C ARG A 748 -34.16 -13.55 -3.66
N GLN A 749 -34.11 -12.22 -3.71
CA GLN A 749 -33.78 -11.42 -2.54
C GLN A 749 -34.92 -11.47 -1.50
N PHE A 750 -36.18 -11.43 -1.93
CA PHE A 750 -37.33 -11.58 -1.01
C PHE A 750 -37.38 -12.92 -0.28
N SER A 751 -36.84 -13.98 -0.88
CA SER A 751 -36.80 -15.32 -0.26
C SER A 751 -35.55 -15.55 0.60
N GLN A 752 -34.45 -14.85 0.35
CA GLN A 752 -33.15 -15.13 0.96
C GLN A 752 -32.64 -14.04 1.91
N CYS A 753 -33.22 -12.84 1.91
CA CYS A 753 -32.85 -11.76 2.82
C CYS A 753 -34.05 -10.98 3.39
N ASP A 754 -33.82 -10.30 4.52
CA ASP A 754 -34.79 -9.38 5.12
C ASP A 754 -34.69 -8.01 4.44
N VAL A 755 -35.41 -7.86 3.32
CA VAL A 755 -35.44 -6.63 2.52
C VAL A 755 -35.86 -5.40 3.35
N PRO A 756 -36.91 -5.44 4.20
CA PRO A 756 -37.24 -4.32 5.08
C PRO A 756 -36.09 -3.90 6.01
N ALA A 757 -35.37 -4.87 6.59
CA ALA A 757 -34.21 -4.57 7.43
C ALA A 757 -33.06 -3.96 6.64
N LEU A 758 -32.80 -4.45 5.41
CA LEU A 758 -31.78 -3.91 4.50
C LEU A 758 -32.00 -2.41 4.27
N PHE A 759 -33.18 -2.04 3.77
CA PHE A 759 -33.49 -0.63 3.48
C PHE A 759 -33.47 0.23 4.74
N ARG A 760 -34.07 -0.23 5.84
CA ARG A 760 -34.03 0.48 7.14
C ARG A 760 -32.60 0.75 7.59
N SER A 761 -31.73 -0.25 7.51
CA SER A 761 -30.34 -0.13 7.95
C SER A 761 -29.53 0.82 7.07
N ALA A 762 -29.73 0.77 5.75
CA ALA A 762 -29.05 1.64 4.80
C ALA A 762 -29.51 3.10 4.92
N SER A 763 -30.81 3.35 5.02
CA SER A 763 -31.36 4.70 5.22
C SER A 763 -30.87 5.32 6.53
N LEU A 764 -30.88 4.56 7.63
CA LEU A 764 -30.38 5.02 8.93
C LEU A 764 -28.88 5.34 8.89
N ARG A 765 -28.08 4.48 8.24
CA ARG A 765 -26.62 4.63 8.13
C ARG A 765 -26.22 5.93 7.43
N HIS A 766 -26.95 6.31 6.39
CA HIS A 766 -26.65 7.49 5.58
C HIS A 766 -27.51 8.72 5.92
N GLY A 767 -28.46 8.58 6.86
CA GLY A 767 -29.28 9.68 7.36
C GLY A 767 -30.27 10.24 6.34
N ILE A 768 -30.79 9.40 5.43
CA ILE A 768 -31.78 9.80 4.43
C ILE A 768 -33.20 9.42 4.83
N ASP A 769 -34.18 10.21 4.41
CA ASP A 769 -35.59 9.86 4.56
C ASP A 769 -35.92 8.65 3.67
N PRO A 770 -36.44 7.53 4.22
CA PRO A 770 -36.82 6.37 3.42
C PRO A 770 -37.90 6.68 2.38
N SER A 771 -38.65 7.79 2.49
CA SER A 771 -39.60 8.21 1.45
C SER A 771 -38.94 8.62 0.12
N LEU A 772 -37.61 8.81 0.13
CA LEU A 772 -36.81 9.04 -1.08
C LEU A 772 -36.37 7.74 -1.77
N LEU A 773 -36.80 6.58 -1.27
CA LEU A 773 -36.53 5.27 -1.87
C LEU A 773 -37.83 4.67 -2.40
N GLU A 774 -37.74 4.08 -3.58
CA GLU A 774 -38.81 3.29 -4.19
C GLU A 774 -38.26 1.89 -4.52
N ILE A 775 -39.10 0.87 -4.49
CA ILE A 775 -38.71 -0.51 -4.80
C ILE A 775 -39.45 -0.98 -6.04
N GLU A 776 -38.70 -1.52 -7.00
CA GLU A 776 -39.23 -2.12 -8.22
C GLU A 776 -39.21 -3.63 -8.14
N VAL A 777 -40.35 -4.23 -8.47
CA VAL A 777 -40.53 -5.68 -8.54
C VAL A 777 -41.21 -6.03 -9.86
N THR A 778 -40.71 -7.04 -10.54
CA THR A 778 -41.30 -7.49 -11.79
C THR A 778 -42.64 -8.19 -11.55
N GLU A 779 -43.51 -8.14 -12.55
CA GLU A 779 -44.81 -8.80 -12.54
C GLU A 779 -44.74 -10.29 -12.16
N SER A 780 -43.76 -11.02 -12.72
CA SER A 780 -43.55 -12.45 -12.48
C SER A 780 -43.10 -12.77 -11.04
N SER A 781 -42.41 -11.83 -10.39
CA SER A 781 -41.99 -11.96 -8.99
C SER A 781 -43.17 -12.01 -8.02
N MET A 782 -44.28 -11.39 -8.39
CA MET A 782 -45.49 -11.34 -7.57
C MET A 782 -46.25 -12.67 -7.53
N MET A 783 -46.08 -13.51 -8.57
CA MET A 783 -46.80 -14.79 -8.72
C MET A 783 -46.15 -15.95 -7.96
N GLN A 784 -44.94 -15.78 -7.41
CA GLN A 784 -44.28 -16.81 -6.62
C GLN A 784 -44.96 -16.98 -5.24
N GLU A 785 -45.27 -18.23 -4.88
CA GLU A 785 -45.95 -18.57 -3.62
C GLU A 785 -45.19 -18.02 -2.40
N GLY A 786 -45.88 -17.18 -1.59
CA GLY A 786 -45.36 -16.63 -0.33
C GLY A 786 -45.02 -15.14 -0.32
N ILE A 787 -44.84 -14.49 -1.47
CA ILE A 787 -44.54 -13.04 -1.54
C ILE A 787 -45.83 -12.20 -1.51
N GLY A 788 -46.91 -12.71 -2.12
CA GLY A 788 -48.18 -12.01 -2.37
C GLY A 788 -49.07 -11.70 -1.14
N GLU A 789 -48.73 -12.18 0.05
CA GLU A 789 -49.44 -11.87 1.31
C GLU A 789 -48.49 -11.38 2.42
N SER A 790 -47.27 -10.96 2.05
CA SER A 790 -46.17 -10.79 2.98
C SER A 790 -46.28 -9.55 3.90
N ASP A 791 -45.98 -9.77 5.18
CA ASP A 791 -45.69 -8.70 6.15
C ASP A 791 -44.54 -7.78 5.65
N VAL A 792 -43.72 -8.25 4.72
CA VAL A 792 -42.59 -7.51 4.11
C VAL A 792 -43.06 -6.24 3.39
N PHE A 793 -44.03 -6.31 2.49
CA PHE A 793 -44.53 -5.11 1.80
C PHE A 793 -45.23 -4.12 2.75
N ARG A 794 -45.90 -4.65 3.79
CA ARG A 794 -46.48 -3.79 4.85
C ARG A 794 -45.39 -3.05 5.62
N GLN A 795 -44.29 -3.73 5.95
CA GLN A 795 -43.16 -3.14 6.66
C GLN A 795 -42.42 -2.09 5.80
N LEU A 796 -42.22 -2.36 4.51
CA LEU A 796 -41.60 -1.40 3.58
C LEU A 796 -42.43 -0.12 3.47
N ARG A 797 -43.75 -0.23 3.28
CA ARG A 797 -44.63 0.94 3.32
C ARG A 797 -44.66 1.62 4.69
N GLY A 798 -44.57 0.86 5.78
CA GLY A 798 -44.45 1.40 7.13
C GLY A 798 -43.18 2.25 7.34
N LEU A 799 -42.15 2.06 6.52
CA LEU A 799 -40.97 2.94 6.46
C LEU A 799 -41.19 4.18 5.60
N GLY A 800 -42.24 4.23 4.78
CA GLY A 800 -42.50 5.30 3.80
C GLY A 800 -41.98 5.01 2.39
N ILE A 801 -41.45 3.80 2.15
CA ILE A 801 -40.92 3.37 0.85
C ILE A 801 -42.08 3.00 -0.08
N LYS A 802 -42.08 3.57 -1.29
CA LYS A 802 -43.10 3.27 -2.31
C LYS A 802 -42.78 1.97 -3.05
N LEU A 803 -43.83 1.29 -3.50
CA LEU A 803 -43.73 0.05 -4.25
C LEU A 803 -44.16 0.26 -5.70
N CYS A 804 -43.29 -0.15 -6.63
CA CYS A 804 -43.45 -0.02 -8.07
C CYS A 804 -43.51 -1.41 -8.70
N ILE A 805 -44.44 -1.60 -9.64
CA ILE A 805 -44.52 -2.82 -10.46
C ILE A 805 -43.78 -2.54 -11.77
N ASP A 806 -42.86 -3.42 -12.11
CA ASP A 806 -42.01 -3.36 -13.31
C ASP A 806 -42.44 -4.38 -14.37
N ASP A 807 -42.10 -4.12 -15.63
CA ASP A 807 -42.38 -4.96 -16.81
C ASP A 807 -43.87 -5.36 -17.03
N PHE A 808 -44.81 -4.49 -16.65
CA PHE A 808 -46.23 -4.82 -16.68
C PHE A 808 -46.75 -5.06 -18.11
N GLY A 809 -47.42 -6.21 -18.31
CA GLY A 809 -48.06 -6.60 -19.57
C GLY A 809 -47.32 -7.70 -20.33
N THR A 810 -46.16 -8.13 -19.85
CA THR A 810 -45.37 -9.23 -20.44
C THR A 810 -45.76 -10.61 -19.89
N GLY A 811 -46.54 -10.67 -18.80
CA GLY A 811 -46.99 -11.89 -18.13
C GLY A 811 -48.51 -12.04 -17.97
N TYR A 812 -48.94 -13.09 -17.24
CA TYR A 812 -50.34 -13.35 -16.89
C TYR A 812 -50.67 -12.83 -15.48
N SER A 813 -50.77 -11.52 -15.30
CA SER A 813 -51.24 -10.96 -14.03
C SER A 813 -52.72 -11.18 -13.79
N SER A 814 -53.05 -11.64 -12.58
CA SER A 814 -54.42 -11.51 -12.07
C SER A 814 -54.62 -10.09 -11.54
N LEU A 815 -55.56 -9.33 -12.14
CA LEU A 815 -56.08 -8.07 -11.62
C LEU A 815 -56.40 -8.13 -10.11
N SER A 816 -56.83 -9.30 -9.63
CA SER A 816 -57.11 -9.52 -8.21
C SER A 816 -55.87 -9.44 -7.30
N GLN A 817 -54.68 -9.78 -7.79
CA GLN A 817 -53.43 -9.68 -7.02
C GLN A 817 -52.92 -8.25 -6.96
N LEU A 818 -53.01 -7.50 -8.05
CA LEU A 818 -52.68 -6.07 -8.11
C LEU A 818 -53.49 -5.27 -7.07
N GLN A 819 -54.80 -5.55 -6.97
CA GLN A 819 -55.68 -4.88 -6.02
C GLN A 819 -55.33 -5.21 -4.55
N LYS A 820 -54.92 -6.45 -4.26
CA LYS A 820 -54.58 -6.88 -2.88
C LYS A 820 -53.32 -6.23 -2.36
N LEU A 821 -52.30 -6.09 -3.21
CA LEU A 821 -50.95 -5.73 -2.79
C LEU A 821 -50.71 -4.22 -2.66
N ARG A 822 -51.64 -3.36 -3.10
CA ARG A 822 -51.59 -1.88 -2.96
C ARG A 822 -50.24 -1.29 -3.37
N PHE A 823 -49.89 -1.43 -4.64
CA PHE A 823 -48.74 -0.76 -5.23
C PHE A 823 -49.03 0.73 -5.45
N ASP A 824 -47.99 1.54 -5.55
CA ASP A 824 -48.07 2.99 -5.71
C ASP A 824 -47.87 3.40 -7.17
N VAL A 825 -47.05 2.65 -7.91
CA VAL A 825 -46.66 2.95 -9.29
C VAL A 825 -46.70 1.68 -10.15
N LEU A 826 -47.20 1.82 -11.38
CA LEU A 826 -47.17 0.79 -12.42
C LEU A 826 -46.33 1.28 -13.59
N LYS A 827 -45.30 0.52 -13.96
CA LYS A 827 -44.43 0.80 -15.10
C LYS A 827 -44.86 -0.04 -16.31
N ILE A 828 -45.16 0.64 -17.42
CA ILE A 828 -45.53 0.01 -18.69
C ILE A 828 -44.26 -0.31 -19.46
N ASP A 829 -44.08 -1.59 -19.79
CA ASP A 829 -42.90 -2.08 -20.50
C ASP A 829 -42.70 -1.40 -21.86
N ARG A 830 -41.43 -1.24 -22.23
CA ARG A 830 -40.99 -0.60 -23.47
C ARG A 830 -41.57 -1.26 -24.72
N ALA A 831 -41.83 -2.58 -24.72
CA ALA A 831 -42.39 -3.26 -25.89
C ALA A 831 -43.77 -2.73 -26.28
N PHE A 832 -44.56 -2.25 -25.31
CA PHE A 832 -45.84 -1.61 -25.57
C PHE A 832 -45.65 -0.17 -26.08
N VAL A 833 -44.78 0.60 -25.42
CA VAL A 833 -44.50 1.99 -25.79
C VAL A 833 -43.94 2.12 -27.20
N LEU A 834 -43.09 1.18 -27.64
CA LEU A 834 -42.60 1.13 -29.03
C LEU A 834 -43.73 0.95 -30.05
N ARG A 835 -44.83 0.28 -29.66
CA ARG A 835 -45.98 0.00 -30.53
C ARG A 835 -47.06 1.08 -30.51
N ILE A 836 -46.92 2.12 -29.68
CA ILE A 836 -47.94 3.18 -29.53
C ILE A 836 -48.25 3.93 -30.84
N GLU A 837 -47.32 3.94 -31.80
CA GLU A 837 -47.51 4.60 -33.09
C GLU A 837 -48.24 3.72 -34.14
N HIS A 838 -48.55 2.45 -33.81
CA HIS A 838 -49.34 1.55 -34.66
C HIS A 838 -50.85 1.71 -34.43
N PRO A 839 -51.71 1.39 -35.42
CA PRO A 839 -53.16 1.66 -35.39
C PRO A 839 -53.94 1.06 -34.21
N ASP A 840 -53.44 -0.02 -33.60
CA ASP A 840 -54.08 -0.71 -32.46
C ASP A 840 -53.30 -0.53 -31.13
N GLY A 841 -52.15 0.15 -31.15
CA GLY A 841 -51.23 0.23 -30.01
C GLY A 841 -51.65 1.23 -28.94
N ASP A 842 -52.37 2.28 -29.32
CA ASP A 842 -52.88 3.32 -28.43
C ASP A 842 -53.95 2.80 -27.46
N THR A 843 -54.83 1.92 -27.96
CA THR A 843 -56.00 1.40 -27.23
C THR A 843 -55.59 0.50 -26.07
N LEU A 844 -54.55 -0.32 -26.26
CA LEU A 844 -54.02 -1.20 -25.22
C LEU A 844 -53.35 -0.40 -24.09
N ILE A 845 -52.51 0.58 -24.45
CA ILE A 845 -51.84 1.45 -23.47
C ILE A 845 -52.87 2.30 -22.71
N ALA A 846 -53.85 2.87 -23.42
CA ALA A 846 -54.94 3.62 -22.79
C ALA A 846 -55.72 2.77 -21.77
N SER A 847 -55.94 1.48 -22.07
CA SER A 847 -56.60 0.55 -21.16
C SER A 847 -55.76 0.24 -19.92
N MET A 848 -54.44 0.08 -20.07
CA MET A 848 -53.50 -0.10 -18.95
C MET A 848 -53.45 1.13 -18.04
N ILE A 849 -53.39 2.34 -18.63
CA ILE A 849 -53.42 3.61 -17.88
C ILE A 849 -54.72 3.73 -17.08
N ALA A 850 -55.87 3.55 -17.74
CA ALA A 850 -57.17 3.66 -17.09
C ALA A 850 -57.34 2.64 -15.94
N MET A 851 -56.84 1.42 -16.12
CA MET A 851 -56.84 0.39 -15.08
C MET A 851 -55.98 0.78 -13.88
N ALA A 852 -54.75 1.26 -14.12
CA ALA A 852 -53.85 1.67 -13.05
C ALA A 852 -54.42 2.83 -12.23
N HIS A 853 -55.00 3.84 -12.90
CA HIS A 853 -55.68 4.95 -12.24
C HIS A 853 -56.91 4.50 -11.45
N ALA A 854 -57.70 3.55 -11.96
CA ALA A 854 -58.83 2.98 -11.23
C ALA A 854 -58.41 2.24 -9.94
N LEU A 855 -57.18 1.73 -9.91
CA LEU A 855 -56.57 1.10 -8.73
C LEU A 855 -55.82 2.10 -7.83
N GLY A 856 -55.79 3.39 -8.20
CA GLY A 856 -55.11 4.46 -7.44
C GLY A 856 -53.59 4.48 -7.62
N MET A 857 -53.07 3.85 -8.67
CA MET A 857 -51.64 3.81 -8.98
C MET A 857 -51.27 4.90 -9.98
N ARG A 858 -50.05 5.45 -9.87
CA ARG A 858 -49.46 6.31 -10.91
C ARG A 858 -48.83 5.46 -12.01
N VAL A 859 -48.76 5.99 -13.23
CA VAL A 859 -48.26 5.26 -14.40
C VAL A 859 -46.97 5.85 -14.94
N VAL A 860 -45.95 5.02 -15.11
CA VAL A 860 -44.69 5.36 -15.78
C VAL A 860 -44.63 4.62 -17.10
N ALA A 861 -44.39 5.32 -18.20
CA ALA A 861 -44.13 4.70 -19.50
C ALA A 861 -42.63 4.61 -19.78
N GLU A 862 -42.13 3.40 -20.03
CA GLU A 862 -40.71 3.14 -20.27
C GLU A 862 -40.32 3.14 -21.74
N GLY A 863 -39.05 3.45 -22.01
CA GLY A 863 -38.50 3.39 -23.36
C GLY A 863 -39.03 4.47 -24.30
N VAL A 864 -39.39 5.64 -23.78
CA VAL A 864 -39.76 6.80 -24.59
C VAL A 864 -38.52 7.32 -25.33
N GLU A 865 -38.55 7.21 -26.66
CA GLU A 865 -37.43 7.55 -27.55
C GLU A 865 -37.73 8.73 -28.45
N SER A 866 -39.01 9.04 -28.69
CA SER A 866 -39.43 10.13 -29.59
C SER A 866 -40.34 11.15 -28.89
N ILE A 867 -40.33 12.38 -29.40
CA ILE A 867 -41.27 13.44 -28.98
C ILE A 867 -42.72 13.03 -29.25
N ARG A 868 -42.96 12.25 -30.31
CA ARG A 868 -44.28 11.81 -30.72
C ARG A 868 -44.86 10.78 -29.73
N GLN A 869 -44.05 9.81 -29.30
CA GLN A 869 -44.41 8.87 -28.24
C GLN A 869 -44.78 9.62 -26.95
N MET A 870 -43.96 10.60 -26.56
CA MET A 870 -44.24 11.44 -25.37
C MET A 870 -45.57 12.19 -25.49
N GLN A 871 -45.84 12.84 -26.63
CA GLN A 871 -47.09 13.58 -26.85
C GLN A 871 -48.33 12.68 -26.82
N LEU A 872 -48.22 11.47 -27.41
CA LEU A 872 -49.29 10.48 -27.37
C LEU A 872 -49.55 10.02 -25.93
N LEU A 873 -48.50 9.65 -25.18
CA LEU A 873 -48.61 9.26 -23.78
C LEU A 873 -49.22 10.37 -22.90
N LYS A 874 -48.83 11.63 -23.13
CA LYS A 874 -49.42 12.81 -22.45
C LYS A 874 -50.90 12.96 -22.76
N THR A 875 -51.30 12.74 -24.02
CA THR A 875 -52.71 12.81 -24.45
C THR A 875 -53.55 11.69 -23.84
N LEU A 876 -52.96 10.50 -23.67
CA LEU A 876 -53.59 9.35 -23.02
C LEU A 876 -53.64 9.45 -21.49
N GLY A 877 -53.08 10.51 -20.90
CA GLY A 877 -53.11 10.75 -19.46
C GLY A 877 -52.05 9.98 -18.66
N CYS A 878 -50.94 9.57 -19.27
CA CYS A 878 -49.81 8.95 -18.56
C CYS A 878 -49.16 9.99 -17.60
N ASP A 879 -48.81 9.58 -16.38
CA ASP A 879 -48.29 10.48 -15.36
C ASP A 879 -46.80 10.82 -15.57
N GLU A 880 -45.98 9.80 -15.77
CA GLU A 880 -44.52 9.92 -15.90
C GLU A 880 -43.99 9.20 -17.16
N GLY A 881 -42.87 9.70 -17.69
CA GLY A 881 -42.16 9.09 -18.81
C GLY A 881 -40.67 8.88 -18.51
N GLN A 882 -40.15 7.74 -18.94
CA GLN A 882 -38.74 7.39 -18.83
C GLN A 882 -38.23 6.87 -20.18
N GLY A 883 -37.04 7.32 -20.60
CA GLY A 883 -36.43 6.85 -21.83
C GLY A 883 -35.37 7.79 -22.39
N TYR A 884 -34.74 7.36 -23.48
CA TYR A 884 -33.63 8.07 -24.11
C TYR A 884 -33.99 9.43 -24.69
N TYR A 885 -35.28 9.68 -24.93
CA TYR A 885 -35.77 11.00 -25.29
C TYR A 885 -35.47 12.05 -24.21
N PHE A 886 -35.60 11.67 -22.93
CA PHE A 886 -35.39 12.58 -21.80
C PHE A 886 -33.94 12.59 -21.33
N SER A 887 -33.38 11.40 -21.11
CA SER A 887 -32.00 11.21 -20.71
C SER A 887 -31.60 9.75 -20.83
N ARG A 888 -30.33 9.50 -21.15
CA ARG A 888 -29.72 8.18 -20.97
C ARG A 888 -29.36 7.97 -19.49
N PRO A 889 -29.18 6.73 -19.02
CA PRO A 889 -28.65 6.49 -17.68
C PRO A 889 -27.28 7.14 -17.49
N VAL A 890 -27.16 8.07 -16.53
CA VAL A 890 -25.93 8.83 -16.30
C VAL A 890 -25.21 8.36 -15.03
N ALA A 891 -23.88 8.49 -15.03
CA ALA A 891 -23.06 8.22 -13.86
C ALA A 891 -23.39 9.20 -12.70
N PRO A 892 -23.11 8.83 -11.44
CA PRO A 892 -23.30 9.73 -10.32
C PRO A 892 -22.37 10.93 -10.45
N GLY A 893 -22.93 12.14 -10.38
CA GLY A 893 -22.18 13.40 -10.35
C GLY A 893 -22.36 14.15 -9.03
N GLU A 894 -21.74 15.32 -8.93
CA GLU A 894 -21.85 16.23 -7.77
C GLU A 894 -23.30 16.68 -7.51
N ARG A 895 -24.15 16.70 -8.54
CA ARG A 895 -25.56 17.08 -8.45
C ARG A 895 -26.46 15.98 -8.98
N GLN A 896 -27.70 15.96 -8.49
CA GLN A 896 -28.72 15.07 -9.00
C GLN A 896 -28.95 15.32 -10.50
N PRO A 897 -28.97 14.28 -11.34
CA PRO A 897 -29.28 14.44 -12.75
C PRO A 897 -30.68 15.02 -12.97
N VAL A 898 -30.76 16.00 -13.85
CA VAL A 898 -32.01 16.62 -14.29
C VAL A 898 -32.27 16.18 -15.73
N ALA A 899 -33.54 16.09 -16.13
CA ALA A 899 -33.89 15.84 -17.53
C ALA A 899 -33.26 16.90 -18.44
N ALA A 900 -32.69 16.47 -19.57
CA ALA A 900 -31.97 17.36 -20.47
C ALA A 900 -32.88 18.39 -21.16
N HIS A 901 -34.19 18.18 -21.12
CA HIS A 901 -35.18 18.99 -21.81
C HIS A 901 -36.30 19.40 -20.83
N ALA A 902 -36.28 20.66 -20.39
CA ALA A 902 -37.44 21.30 -19.79
C ALA A 902 -38.34 21.77 -20.94
N PHE A 903 -39.56 21.24 -21.01
CA PHE A 903 -40.54 21.64 -22.02
C PHE A 903 -41.66 22.47 -21.37
N PRO A 904 -42.24 23.44 -22.10
CA PRO A 904 -43.27 24.33 -21.56
C PRO A 904 -44.60 23.63 -21.22
#